data_AF-A0A7K9UEF8-F1
#
_entry.id   AF-A0A7K9UEF8-F1
#
_cell.length_a   1.000
_cell.length_b   1.000
_cell.length_c   1.000
_cell.angle_alpha   90.00
_cell.angle_beta   90.00
_cell.angle_gamma   90.00
#
_symmetry.space_group_name_H-M   'P 1'
#
loop_
_entity.id
_entity.type
_entity.pdbx_description
1 polymer ?
#
loop_
_entity_poly.entity_id
_entity_poly.type
_entity_poly.pdbx_seq_one_letter_code
_entity_poly.pdbx_strand_id
1 'polypeptide(L)'
;RGALFPKTQCWIIFQVLSGLLHLGNVQFSNPVDESQPCELEDEAKDFVKAAGDLLKIPIEELLESLRIRTITAGKQQQVFKKPCSRAECETRRDCLAKVIYAKLFDWLVSVINESIYAAPAVWTSFIGLLDVYGFEAFPENNLEQLCINYANEKLQQHFVAHYLKAQQEEYAAEGLQWSFINYQDNQICLDLIEGNPLSIFSLLNEECRLNRSSNPDLFQTRIEKALSSNQCLSRNKFSKKPHFIIAHYAGKVCYQLAAMVEKNKDPIPPELVHVLQNSKDPLLQKLFPLTERNQNNLKTQNRAAVVTVVSKFKSSLEHLLQILNSTTPHYIRCIKPNADCKAMTFKREEVLSQLQACGIVEAISISAAGFPVRIPFQRFTERYGILRKPRGANKKRVCDKSSYDTAEEKVVDDDKASQALVFEILQSVVMGQTTEQTGNRAENTSVYCGKTKVFMANSVLEQLEARRAAMLNEKAFCIQCCWRRFKERKLAKERWSATVIQAAVRSWLAKSRFQRMRRAANVIKHGWRKWKAKMAALAAAELDEGEEVFSGPGPTVISAKPPCSSETTWPLQAVIQFWPLGLVLAAAPVTVAGLRRALSLLACLRVLQESGCYRVESCFFGCGITSIRALPQGSVKFHCRKSPLHYADVSPRTDTRSITGFNLILLDRKNLLPT
;
A
#
# COMPACT_ATOMS: atom_id res chain seq x y z
N ARG A 1 9.42 4.43 15.42
CA ARG A 1 8.38 3.40 15.19
C ARG A 1 8.78 2.19 16.02
N GLY A 2 7.87 1.65 16.83
CA GLY A 2 8.16 0.42 17.59
C GLY A 2 8.33 -0.77 16.65
N ALA A 3 8.94 -1.85 17.14
CA ALA A 3 8.89 -3.13 16.45
C ALA A 3 7.44 -3.64 16.45
N LEU A 4 7.03 -4.31 15.36
CA LEU A 4 5.69 -4.89 15.22
C LEU A 4 5.34 -5.84 16.38
N PHE A 5 6.33 -6.61 16.82
CA PHE A 5 6.27 -7.44 18.02
C PHE A 5 7.31 -6.94 19.04
N PRO A 6 6.95 -6.76 20.32
CA PRO A 6 7.91 -6.64 21.41
C PRO A 6 8.82 -7.88 21.47
N LYS A 7 10.10 -7.69 21.83
CA LYS A 7 11.08 -8.81 21.91
C LYS A 7 10.57 -10.00 22.74
N THR A 8 9.86 -9.73 23.82
CA THR A 8 9.23 -10.74 24.69
C THR A 8 8.21 -11.61 23.94
N GLN A 9 7.38 -11.01 23.07
CA GLN A 9 6.41 -11.77 22.27
C GLN A 9 7.10 -12.65 21.23
N CYS A 10 8.15 -12.15 20.56
CA CYS A 10 8.96 -12.98 19.65
C CYS A 10 9.55 -14.21 20.36
N TRP A 11 10.04 -14.03 21.59
CA TRP A 11 10.62 -15.13 22.37
C TRP A 11 9.57 -16.18 22.74
N ILE A 12 8.36 -15.78 23.15
CA ILE A 12 7.26 -16.72 23.44
C ILE A 12 6.84 -17.49 22.17
N ILE A 13 6.77 -16.84 21.00
CA ILE A 13 6.49 -17.51 19.72
C ILE A 13 7.54 -18.60 19.45
N PHE A 14 8.84 -18.28 19.59
CA PHE A 14 9.91 -19.25 19.39
C PHE A 14 9.92 -20.36 20.45
N GLN A 15 9.55 -20.05 21.70
CA GLN A 15 9.40 -21.05 22.77
C GLN A 15 8.31 -22.07 22.44
N VAL A 16 7.13 -21.62 21.99
CA VAL A 16 6.03 -22.50 21.56
C VAL A 16 6.46 -23.34 20.36
N LEU A 17 7.06 -22.74 19.32
CA LEU A 17 7.55 -23.47 18.14
C LEU A 17 8.62 -24.51 18.50
N SER A 18 9.54 -24.19 19.43
CA SER A 18 10.52 -25.16 19.94
C SER A 18 9.84 -26.30 20.69
N GLY A 19 8.80 -26.01 21.48
CA GLY A 19 7.97 -27.02 22.14
C GLY A 19 7.30 -27.98 21.14
N LEU A 20 6.84 -27.48 19.99
CA LEU A 20 6.29 -28.31 18.91
C LEU A 20 7.34 -29.20 18.26
N LEU A 21 8.57 -28.71 18.07
CA LEU A 21 9.67 -29.52 17.53
C LEU A 21 10.06 -30.65 18.49
N HIS A 22 10.15 -30.38 19.79
CA HIS A 22 10.36 -31.44 20.79
C HIS A 22 9.19 -32.42 20.85
N LEU A 23 7.95 -31.95 20.79
CA LEU A 23 6.76 -32.80 20.75
C LEU A 23 6.78 -33.75 19.54
N GLY A 24 7.28 -33.31 18.37
CA GLY A 24 7.41 -34.15 17.18
C GLY A 24 8.38 -35.34 17.35
N ASN A 25 9.37 -35.24 18.24
CA ASN A 25 10.32 -36.31 18.52
C ASN A 25 9.81 -37.35 19.55
N VAL A 26 8.60 -37.16 20.11
CA VAL A 26 8.02 -38.08 21.09
C VAL A 26 7.57 -39.37 20.39
N GLN A 27 8.20 -40.50 20.74
CA GLN A 27 7.89 -41.83 20.22
C GLN A 27 7.29 -42.73 21.31
N PHE A 28 6.39 -43.62 20.89
CA PHE A 28 5.63 -44.51 21.78
C PHE A 28 5.96 -45.97 21.48
N SER A 29 6.28 -46.72 22.53
CA SER A 29 6.48 -48.17 22.46
C SER A 29 5.16 -48.90 22.21
N ASN A 30 5.22 -50.10 21.65
CA ASN A 30 4.05 -50.97 21.59
C ASN A 30 3.62 -51.36 23.02
N PRO A 31 2.31 -51.34 23.34
CA PRO A 31 1.84 -51.71 24.67
C PRO A 31 2.01 -53.21 24.91
N VAL A 32 2.37 -53.58 26.14
CA VAL A 32 2.49 -55.00 26.57
C VAL A 32 1.11 -55.67 26.70
N ASP A 33 0.08 -54.87 27.00
CA ASP A 33 -1.33 -55.25 27.05
C ASP A 33 -2.19 -54.06 26.57
N GLU A 34 -3.23 -54.30 25.78
CA GLU A 34 -4.19 -53.26 25.33
C GLU A 34 -4.95 -52.61 26.50
N SER A 35 -4.97 -53.24 27.68
CA SER A 35 -5.53 -52.65 28.91
C SER A 35 -4.65 -51.56 29.53
N GLN A 36 -3.39 -51.40 29.09
CA GLN A 36 -2.43 -50.45 29.64
C GLN A 36 -2.06 -49.32 28.64
N PRO A 37 -1.83 -48.09 29.12
CA PRO A 37 -1.44 -46.96 28.25
C PRO A 37 -0.02 -47.14 27.71
N CYS A 38 0.15 -47.05 26.38
CA CYS A 38 1.45 -47.20 25.68
C CYS A 38 2.59 -46.43 26.36
N GLU A 39 3.72 -47.07 26.60
CA GLU A 39 4.88 -46.41 27.22
C GLU A 39 5.66 -45.54 26.22
N LEU A 40 6.55 -44.70 26.73
CA LEU A 40 7.49 -43.93 25.92
C LEU A 40 8.75 -44.77 25.67
N GLU A 41 9.35 -44.62 24.49
CA GLU A 41 10.73 -45.07 24.25
C GLU A 41 11.69 -44.26 25.16
N ASP A 42 12.82 -44.85 25.59
CA ASP A 42 13.71 -44.21 26.57
C ASP A 42 14.23 -42.83 26.12
N GLU A 43 14.61 -42.73 24.84
CA GLU A 43 15.05 -41.48 24.21
C GLU A 43 13.93 -40.41 24.12
N ALA A 44 12.66 -40.81 24.16
CA ALA A 44 11.51 -39.90 24.07
C ALA A 44 11.21 -39.18 25.39
N LYS A 45 11.71 -39.68 26.54
CA LYS A 45 11.41 -39.13 27.88
C LYS A 45 11.89 -37.68 28.03
N ASP A 46 13.10 -37.38 27.55
CA ASP A 46 13.64 -36.01 27.57
C ASP A 46 12.91 -35.07 26.61
N PHE A 47 12.44 -35.58 25.46
CA PHE A 47 11.67 -34.78 24.50
C PHE A 47 10.28 -34.40 25.04
N VAL A 48 9.57 -35.31 25.71
CA VAL A 48 8.29 -34.98 26.39
C VAL A 48 8.52 -33.94 27.47
N LYS A 49 9.57 -34.10 28.29
CA LYS A 49 9.92 -33.15 29.34
C LYS A 49 10.20 -31.75 28.78
N ALA A 50 11.05 -31.65 27.75
CA ALA A 50 11.32 -30.38 27.07
C ALA A 50 10.06 -29.76 26.46
N ALA A 51 9.17 -30.57 25.85
CA ALA A 51 7.90 -30.09 25.30
C ALA A 51 6.97 -29.54 26.41
N GLY A 52 6.82 -30.24 27.54
CA GLY A 52 6.05 -29.78 28.69
C GLY A 52 6.61 -28.49 29.30
N ASP A 53 7.92 -28.43 29.50
CA ASP A 53 8.63 -27.25 30.03
C ASP A 53 8.52 -26.03 29.11
N LEU A 54 8.52 -26.21 27.79
CA LEU A 54 8.39 -25.13 26.80
C LEU A 54 6.94 -24.70 26.56
N LEU A 55 5.99 -25.64 26.54
CA LEU A 55 4.56 -25.33 26.41
C LEU A 55 3.90 -24.98 27.76
N LYS A 56 4.64 -25.05 28.87
CA LYS A 56 4.18 -24.82 30.25
C LYS A 56 2.97 -25.68 30.63
N ILE A 57 3.00 -26.93 30.20
CA ILE A 57 1.99 -27.97 30.48
C ILE A 57 2.63 -29.01 31.40
N PRO A 58 1.97 -29.44 32.50
CA PRO A 58 2.45 -30.55 33.33
C PRO A 58 2.65 -31.83 32.52
N ILE A 59 3.77 -32.52 32.76
CA ILE A 59 4.19 -33.67 31.96
C ILE A 59 3.17 -34.82 32.08
N GLU A 60 2.58 -34.96 33.26
CA GLU A 60 1.55 -35.94 33.58
C GLU A 60 0.26 -35.69 32.78
N GLU A 61 -0.22 -34.44 32.73
CA GLU A 61 -1.41 -34.04 31.96
C GLU A 61 -1.17 -34.20 30.45
N LEU A 62 0.02 -33.79 29.96
CA LEU A 62 0.42 -33.97 28.58
C LEU A 62 0.40 -35.46 28.19
N LEU A 63 1.02 -36.32 29.00
CA LEU A 63 1.06 -37.75 28.74
C LEU A 63 -0.31 -38.42 28.87
N GLU A 64 -1.14 -38.02 29.84
CA GLU A 64 -2.50 -38.54 29.95
C GLU A 64 -3.31 -38.21 28.68
N SER A 65 -3.29 -36.96 28.21
CA SER A 65 -4.05 -36.54 27.03
C SER A 65 -3.59 -37.18 25.72
N LEU A 66 -2.32 -37.58 25.62
CA LEU A 66 -1.76 -38.29 24.48
C LEU A 66 -2.02 -39.81 24.52
N ARG A 67 -1.98 -40.43 25.72
CA ARG A 67 -2.04 -41.89 25.91
C ARG A 67 -3.42 -42.43 26.26
N ILE A 68 -4.35 -41.57 26.70
CA ILE A 68 -5.69 -41.94 27.15
C ILE A 68 -6.73 -41.13 26.39
N ARG A 69 -7.77 -41.81 25.91
CA ARG A 69 -8.97 -41.19 25.34
C ARG A 69 -10.17 -41.39 26.24
N THR A 70 -11.07 -40.43 26.21
CA THR A 70 -12.29 -40.41 27.01
C THR A 70 -13.48 -40.74 26.14
N ILE A 71 -14.21 -41.80 26.49
CA ILE A 71 -15.40 -42.26 25.78
C ILE A 71 -16.62 -41.96 26.65
N THR A 72 -17.42 -40.98 26.23
CA THR A 72 -18.73 -40.71 26.86
C THR A 72 -19.80 -41.61 26.25
N ALA A 73 -20.40 -42.49 27.04
CA ALA A 73 -21.36 -43.49 26.56
C ALA A 73 -22.69 -43.49 27.36
N GLY A 74 -23.76 -43.91 26.70
CA GLY A 74 -25.09 -44.08 27.29
C GLY A 74 -25.88 -42.77 27.52
N LYS A 75 -27.16 -42.91 27.88
CA LYS A 75 -28.08 -41.78 28.14
C LYS A 75 -27.69 -40.94 29.37
N GLN A 76 -26.89 -41.50 30.28
CA GLN A 76 -26.39 -40.84 31.49
C GLN A 76 -25.02 -40.16 31.30
N GLN A 77 -24.47 -40.13 30.08
CA GLN A 77 -23.16 -39.54 29.78
C GLN A 77 -22.02 -40.07 30.69
N GLN A 78 -21.98 -41.39 30.93
CA GLN A 78 -20.91 -41.99 31.74
C GLN A 78 -19.59 -41.91 30.98
N VAL A 79 -18.53 -41.53 31.72
CA VAL A 79 -17.23 -41.13 31.18
C VAL A 79 -16.21 -42.24 31.42
N PHE A 80 -15.84 -42.97 30.37
CA PHE A 80 -14.87 -44.08 30.45
C PHE A 80 -13.51 -43.65 29.91
N LYS A 81 -12.44 -43.85 30.68
CA LYS A 81 -11.06 -43.69 30.20
C LYS A 81 -10.61 -44.99 29.52
N LYS A 82 -10.16 -44.93 28.27
CA LYS A 82 -9.54 -46.06 27.54
C LYS A 82 -8.10 -45.70 27.13
N PRO A 83 -7.11 -46.60 27.34
CA PRO A 83 -5.81 -46.51 26.67
C PRO A 83 -5.91 -46.37 25.15
N CYS A 84 -5.03 -45.54 24.59
CA CYS A 84 -4.79 -45.43 23.16
C CYS A 84 -3.73 -46.43 22.70
N SER A 85 -3.84 -46.92 21.46
CA SER A 85 -2.78 -47.69 20.80
C SER A 85 -1.66 -46.78 20.30
N ARG A 86 -0.47 -47.33 19.99
CA ARG A 86 0.69 -46.56 19.47
C ARG A 86 0.30 -45.58 18.36
N ALA A 87 -0.39 -46.06 17.32
CA ALA A 87 -0.80 -45.23 16.18
C ALA A 87 -1.83 -44.15 16.56
N GLU A 88 -2.67 -44.40 17.58
CA GLU A 88 -3.58 -43.39 18.11
C GLU A 88 -2.83 -42.33 18.93
N CYS A 89 -1.83 -42.73 19.74
CA CYS A 89 -0.95 -41.80 20.46
C CYS A 89 -0.15 -40.90 19.50
N GLU A 90 0.43 -41.47 18.44
CA GLU A 90 1.12 -40.73 17.36
C GLU A 90 0.15 -39.75 16.66
N THR A 91 -1.07 -40.19 16.35
CA THR A 91 -2.11 -39.33 15.75
C THR A 91 -2.52 -38.19 16.68
N ARG A 92 -2.64 -38.44 18.00
CA ARG A 92 -2.98 -37.42 19.01
C ARG A 92 -1.85 -36.41 19.20
N ARG A 93 -0.59 -36.85 19.20
CA ARG A 93 0.61 -35.98 19.19
C ARG A 93 0.61 -35.05 17.98
N ASP A 94 0.39 -35.59 16.79
CA ASP A 94 0.37 -34.82 15.55
C ASP A 94 -0.83 -33.85 15.49
N CYS A 95 -1.99 -34.26 16.02
CA CYS A 95 -3.16 -33.40 16.17
C CYS A 95 -2.87 -32.21 17.10
N LEU A 96 -2.28 -32.47 18.28
CA LEU A 96 -1.89 -31.44 19.24
C LEU A 96 -0.97 -30.40 18.59
N ALA A 97 0.07 -30.86 17.88
CA ALA A 97 1.01 -29.98 17.19
C ALA A 97 0.33 -29.13 16.09
N LYS A 98 -0.51 -29.73 15.25
CA LYS A 98 -1.27 -29.03 14.19
C LYS A 98 -2.21 -27.98 14.76
N VAL A 99 -2.93 -28.29 15.85
CA VAL A 99 -3.90 -27.38 16.48
C VAL A 99 -3.21 -26.17 17.10
N ILE A 100 -2.09 -26.37 17.81
CA ILE A 100 -1.29 -25.26 18.35
C ILE A 100 -0.75 -24.39 17.21
N TYR A 101 -0.16 -25.00 16.17
CA TYR A 101 0.42 -24.26 15.04
C TYR A 101 -0.63 -23.44 14.27
N ALA A 102 -1.80 -24.03 13.98
CA ALA A 102 -2.90 -23.35 13.32
C ALA A 102 -3.40 -22.14 14.14
N LYS A 103 -3.57 -22.29 15.45
CA LYS A 103 -4.01 -21.18 16.32
C LYS A 103 -2.96 -20.10 16.49
N LEU A 104 -1.68 -20.48 16.55
CA LEU A 104 -0.57 -19.54 16.56
C LEU A 104 -0.52 -18.73 15.25
N PHE A 105 -0.78 -19.37 14.10
CA PHE A 105 -0.86 -18.71 12.80
C PHE A 105 -2.06 -17.75 12.71
N ASP A 106 -3.28 -18.18 13.10
CA ASP A 106 -4.49 -17.33 13.17
C ASP A 106 -4.21 -16.05 13.98
N TRP A 107 -3.55 -16.19 15.14
CA TRP A 107 -3.20 -15.09 16.03
C TRP A 107 -2.12 -14.17 15.44
N LEU A 108 -1.09 -14.71 14.79
CA LEU A 108 -0.08 -13.90 14.09
C LEU A 108 -0.73 -13.04 13.01
N VAL A 109 -1.64 -13.61 12.22
CA VAL A 109 -2.43 -12.87 11.21
C VAL A 109 -3.28 -11.79 11.88
N SER A 110 -3.92 -12.07 13.02
CA SER A 110 -4.69 -11.07 13.77
C SER A 110 -3.82 -9.90 14.25
N VAL A 111 -2.64 -10.15 14.82
CA VAL A 111 -1.72 -9.08 15.28
C VAL A 111 -1.17 -8.26 14.10
N ILE A 112 -0.86 -8.90 12.98
CA ILE A 112 -0.47 -8.19 11.75
C ILE A 112 -1.62 -7.28 11.30
N ASN A 113 -2.85 -7.81 11.25
CA ASN A 113 -4.04 -7.04 10.87
C ASN A 113 -4.29 -5.85 11.81
N GLU A 114 -4.25 -6.05 13.13
CA GLU A 114 -4.37 -4.97 14.14
C GLU A 114 -3.35 -3.83 13.90
N SER A 115 -2.14 -4.16 13.44
CA SER A 115 -1.08 -3.17 13.20
C SER A 115 -1.24 -2.34 11.92
N ILE A 116 -1.97 -2.87 10.92
CA ILE A 116 -2.20 -2.21 9.62
C ILE A 116 -3.64 -1.66 9.50
N TYR A 117 -4.52 -1.98 10.45
CA TYR A 117 -5.93 -1.61 10.40
C TYR A 117 -6.12 -0.10 10.48
N ALA A 118 -6.76 0.46 9.46
CA ALA A 118 -7.27 1.84 9.47
C ALA A 118 -8.77 1.83 9.79
N ALA A 119 -9.20 2.73 10.68
CA ALA A 119 -10.61 2.86 11.03
C ALA A 119 -11.49 3.04 9.78
N PRO A 120 -12.66 2.37 9.66
CA PRO A 120 -13.45 2.35 8.42
C PRO A 120 -13.86 3.74 7.90
N ALA A 121 -14.00 4.73 8.78
CA ALA A 121 -14.33 6.11 8.40
C ALA A 121 -13.19 6.85 7.63
N VAL A 122 -11.99 6.27 7.53
CA VAL A 122 -10.80 6.90 6.92
C VAL A 122 -10.65 6.55 5.44
N TRP A 123 -11.32 5.50 4.95
CA TRP A 123 -11.15 5.00 3.57
C TRP A 123 -12.49 4.70 2.90
N THR A 124 -12.59 5.01 1.60
CA THR A 124 -13.81 4.83 0.78
C THR A 124 -13.68 3.75 -0.28
N SER A 125 -12.50 3.17 -0.45
CA SER A 125 -12.17 2.20 -1.50
C SER A 125 -10.97 1.38 -1.06
N PHE A 126 -10.89 0.13 -1.54
CA PHE A 126 -9.75 -0.76 -1.30
C PHE A 126 -9.26 -1.38 -2.61
N ILE A 127 -8.03 -1.90 -2.60
CA ILE A 127 -7.49 -2.72 -3.69
C ILE A 127 -7.16 -4.08 -3.08
N GLY A 128 -7.87 -5.13 -3.50
CA GLY A 128 -7.56 -6.50 -3.11
C GLY A 128 -6.41 -7.05 -3.96
N LEU A 129 -5.40 -7.62 -3.31
CA LEU A 129 -4.38 -8.44 -3.96
C LEU A 129 -4.60 -9.88 -3.51
N LEU A 130 -5.01 -10.74 -4.45
CA LEU A 130 -5.23 -12.16 -4.21
C LEU A 130 -4.01 -12.94 -4.71
N ASP A 131 -3.19 -13.40 -3.76
CA ASP A 131 -2.11 -14.36 -4.01
C ASP A 131 -2.59 -15.75 -3.56
N VAL A 132 -2.48 -16.74 -4.43
CA VAL A 132 -3.02 -18.09 -4.24
C VAL A 132 -2.04 -19.13 -4.78
N TYR A 133 -2.03 -20.31 -4.16
CA TYR A 133 -1.30 -21.46 -4.67
C TYR A 133 -1.71 -21.74 -6.12
N GLY A 134 -0.72 -21.92 -7.00
CA GLY A 134 -0.96 -22.41 -8.35
C GLY A 134 -1.44 -23.86 -8.35
N PHE A 135 -1.79 -24.36 -9.53
CA PHE A 135 -2.18 -25.75 -9.73
C PHE A 135 -1.06 -26.73 -9.32
N GLU A 136 -1.38 -27.72 -8.49
CA GLU A 136 -0.43 -28.71 -7.96
C GLU A 136 -0.71 -30.12 -8.53
N ALA A 137 0.32 -30.75 -9.08
CA ALA A 137 0.26 -32.14 -9.53
C ALA A 137 1.56 -32.87 -9.17
N PHE A 138 1.52 -33.62 -8.07
CA PHE A 138 2.61 -34.45 -7.57
C PHE A 138 2.41 -35.94 -7.95
N PRO A 139 3.44 -36.80 -7.78
CA PRO A 139 3.27 -38.25 -7.95
C PRO A 139 2.25 -38.88 -7.01
N GLU A 140 2.10 -38.35 -5.79
CA GLU A 140 1.08 -38.75 -4.82
C GLU A 140 0.28 -37.51 -4.35
N ASN A 141 -0.97 -37.37 -4.78
CA ASN A 141 -1.84 -36.25 -4.42
C ASN A 141 -2.88 -36.68 -3.39
N ASN A 142 -3.11 -35.84 -2.39
CA ASN A 142 -4.03 -36.10 -1.28
C ASN A 142 -5.19 -35.07 -1.26
N LEU A 143 -5.94 -35.01 -0.15
CA LEU A 143 -7.03 -34.05 0.05
C LEU A 143 -6.56 -32.60 -0.11
N GLU A 144 -5.35 -32.30 0.33
CA GLU A 144 -4.76 -30.96 0.29
C GLU A 144 -4.62 -30.45 -1.16
N GLN A 145 -4.03 -31.27 -2.05
CA GLN A 145 -3.95 -30.96 -3.48
C GLN A 145 -5.35 -30.86 -4.13
N LEU A 146 -6.31 -31.69 -3.71
CA LEU A 146 -7.68 -31.60 -4.22
C LEU A 146 -8.33 -30.25 -3.86
N CYS A 147 -8.14 -29.76 -2.65
CA CYS A 147 -8.62 -28.43 -2.24
C CYS A 147 -7.91 -27.30 -3.00
N ILE A 148 -6.58 -27.37 -3.18
CA ILE A 148 -5.80 -26.39 -3.94
C ILE A 148 -6.25 -26.34 -5.42
N ASN A 149 -6.41 -27.50 -6.05
CA ASN A 149 -6.81 -27.59 -7.45
C ASN A 149 -8.28 -27.19 -7.64
N TYR A 150 -9.17 -27.52 -6.71
CA TYR A 150 -10.54 -27.01 -6.68
C TYR A 150 -10.62 -25.47 -6.58
N ALA A 151 -9.77 -24.85 -5.76
CA ALA A 151 -9.70 -23.39 -5.69
C ALA A 151 -9.22 -22.77 -7.01
N ASN A 152 -8.21 -23.37 -7.65
CA ASN A 152 -7.75 -22.97 -8.98
C ASN A 152 -8.86 -23.14 -10.04
N GLU A 153 -9.58 -24.26 -10.02
CA GLU A 153 -10.72 -24.53 -10.91
C GLU A 153 -11.83 -23.46 -10.77
N LYS A 154 -12.13 -23.05 -9.53
CA LYS A 154 -13.11 -21.99 -9.23
C LYS A 154 -12.67 -20.61 -9.70
N LEU A 155 -11.41 -20.24 -9.47
CA LEU A 155 -10.85 -18.97 -9.92
C LEU A 155 -10.70 -18.93 -11.44
N GLN A 156 -10.41 -20.06 -12.08
CA GLN A 156 -10.44 -20.20 -13.53
C GLN A 156 -11.84 -20.00 -14.08
N GLN A 157 -12.88 -20.59 -13.48
CA GLN A 157 -14.26 -20.38 -13.94
C GLN A 157 -14.74 -18.94 -13.74
N HIS A 158 -14.33 -18.27 -12.65
CA HIS A 158 -14.58 -16.84 -12.47
C HIS A 158 -13.91 -16.00 -13.57
N PHE A 159 -12.70 -16.35 -13.99
CA PHE A 159 -12.03 -15.73 -15.14
C PHE A 159 -12.76 -16.00 -16.46
N VAL A 160 -13.14 -17.25 -16.74
CA VAL A 160 -13.88 -17.64 -17.95
C VAL A 160 -15.22 -16.90 -18.03
N ALA A 161 -16.01 -16.91 -16.95
CA ALA A 161 -17.29 -16.22 -16.89
C ALA A 161 -17.16 -14.69 -17.05
N HIS A 162 -16.25 -14.06 -16.31
CA HIS A 162 -16.13 -12.59 -16.30
C HIS A 162 -15.39 -12.03 -17.53
N TYR A 163 -14.42 -12.76 -18.08
CA TYR A 163 -13.57 -12.28 -19.17
C TYR A 163 -13.94 -12.86 -20.55
N LEU A 164 -14.29 -14.15 -20.66
CA LEU A 164 -14.56 -14.77 -21.97
C LEU A 164 -16.06 -14.78 -22.30
N LYS A 165 -16.93 -15.05 -21.33
CA LYS A 165 -18.38 -15.13 -21.54
C LYS A 165 -19.04 -13.75 -21.54
N ALA A 166 -18.91 -13.00 -20.44
CA ALA A 166 -19.56 -11.70 -20.28
C ALA A 166 -19.15 -10.66 -21.34
N GLN A 167 -17.92 -10.71 -21.87
CA GLN A 167 -17.50 -9.83 -22.97
C GLN A 167 -18.28 -10.10 -24.27
N GLN A 168 -18.45 -11.38 -24.63
CA GLN A 168 -19.15 -11.76 -25.86
C GLN A 168 -20.66 -11.50 -25.74
N GLU A 169 -21.25 -11.75 -24.56
CA GLU A 169 -22.63 -11.40 -24.25
C GLU A 169 -22.88 -9.88 -24.32
N GLU A 170 -21.94 -9.05 -23.83
CA GLU A 170 -22.01 -7.60 -23.96
C GLU A 170 -21.93 -7.14 -25.42
N TYR A 171 -21.02 -7.70 -26.23
CA TYR A 171 -20.93 -7.38 -27.66
C TYR A 171 -22.22 -7.71 -28.41
N ALA A 172 -22.80 -8.89 -28.16
CA ALA A 172 -24.09 -9.28 -28.74
C ALA A 172 -25.24 -8.36 -28.29
N ALA A 173 -25.30 -8.02 -27.01
CA ALA A 173 -26.32 -7.13 -26.46
C ALA A 173 -26.26 -5.72 -27.07
N GLU A 174 -25.05 -5.18 -27.27
CA GLU A 174 -24.80 -3.86 -27.84
C GLU A 174 -24.93 -3.82 -29.38
N GLY A 175 -25.12 -4.96 -30.04
CA GLY A 175 -25.41 -5.05 -31.48
C GLY A 175 -24.19 -5.19 -32.39
N LEU A 176 -23.02 -5.54 -31.84
CA LEU A 176 -21.86 -5.89 -32.65
C LEU A 176 -22.14 -7.17 -33.46
N GLN A 177 -21.74 -7.16 -34.73
CA GLN A 177 -21.70 -8.38 -35.53
C GLN A 177 -20.54 -9.25 -35.02
N TRP A 178 -20.86 -10.14 -34.08
CA TRP A 178 -19.88 -10.96 -33.37
C TRP A 178 -20.02 -12.44 -33.73
N SER A 179 -18.91 -13.07 -34.13
CA SER A 179 -18.80 -14.53 -34.18
C SER A 179 -18.38 -15.04 -32.80
N PHE A 180 -19.22 -15.86 -32.17
CA PHE A 180 -18.89 -16.45 -30.87
C PHE A 180 -17.63 -17.32 -30.99
N ILE A 181 -16.59 -16.93 -30.25
CA ILE A 181 -15.34 -17.68 -30.14
C ILE A 181 -15.54 -18.74 -29.06
N ASN A 182 -15.37 -19.99 -29.48
CA ASN A 182 -15.48 -21.13 -28.57
C ASN A 182 -14.34 -21.10 -27.53
N TYR A 183 -14.67 -21.42 -26.28
CA TYR A 183 -13.73 -21.47 -25.17
C TYR A 183 -13.96 -22.73 -24.34
N GLN A 184 -12.96 -23.11 -23.54
CA GLN A 184 -13.10 -24.24 -22.62
C GLN A 184 -13.84 -23.79 -21.35
N ASP A 185 -15.10 -24.19 -21.21
CA ASP A 185 -15.87 -24.03 -19.97
C ASP A 185 -15.54 -25.19 -19.02
N ASN A 186 -15.08 -24.87 -17.82
CA ASN A 186 -14.69 -25.86 -16.82
C ASN A 186 -15.78 -26.15 -15.76
N GLN A 187 -17.02 -25.68 -15.99
CA GLN A 187 -18.17 -25.95 -15.11
C GLN A 187 -18.39 -27.45 -14.85
N ILE A 188 -18.23 -28.31 -15.86
CA ILE A 188 -18.42 -29.77 -15.73
C ILE A 188 -17.48 -30.39 -14.68
N CYS A 189 -16.26 -29.85 -14.56
CA CYS A 189 -15.27 -30.27 -13.56
C CYS A 189 -15.62 -29.73 -12.16
N LEU A 190 -16.14 -28.50 -12.08
CA LEU A 190 -16.65 -27.95 -10.81
C LEU A 190 -17.86 -28.73 -10.30
N ASP A 191 -18.82 -29.06 -11.16
CA ASP A 191 -20.01 -29.83 -10.80
C ASP A 191 -19.63 -31.24 -10.29
N LEU A 192 -18.59 -31.87 -10.88
CA LEU A 192 -18.01 -33.12 -10.36
C LEU A 192 -17.50 -32.98 -8.92
N ILE A 193 -16.79 -31.89 -8.62
CA ILE A 193 -16.12 -31.70 -7.33
C ILE A 193 -17.10 -31.26 -6.25
N GLU A 194 -17.98 -30.29 -6.54
CA GLU A 194 -18.77 -29.57 -5.54
C GLU A 194 -20.27 -29.45 -5.82
N GLY A 195 -20.76 -30.06 -6.91
CA GLY A 195 -22.17 -30.04 -7.32
C GLY A 195 -23.15 -30.62 -6.30
N ASN A 196 -24.43 -30.34 -6.52
CA ASN A 196 -25.55 -30.68 -5.64
C ASN A 196 -26.60 -31.47 -6.44
N PRO A 197 -27.05 -32.67 -6.01
CA PRO A 197 -26.75 -33.35 -4.73
C PRO A 197 -25.50 -34.25 -4.75
N LEU A 198 -25.04 -34.69 -5.93
CA LEU A 198 -23.96 -35.68 -6.06
C LEU A 198 -22.68 -35.01 -6.57
N SER A 199 -21.62 -35.10 -5.77
CA SER A 199 -20.27 -34.63 -6.10
C SER A 199 -19.23 -35.32 -5.20
N ILE A 200 -17.94 -35.18 -5.53
CA ILE A 200 -16.84 -35.74 -4.72
C ILE A 200 -16.92 -35.21 -3.29
N PHE A 201 -17.19 -33.91 -3.10
CA PHE A 201 -17.32 -33.30 -1.78
C PHE A 201 -18.59 -33.75 -1.03
N SER A 202 -19.73 -33.97 -1.71
CA SER A 202 -20.92 -34.49 -1.01
C SER A 202 -20.69 -35.94 -0.54
N LEU A 203 -20.15 -36.80 -1.40
CA LEU A 203 -19.80 -38.19 -1.07
C LEU A 203 -18.76 -38.28 0.05
N LEU A 204 -17.73 -37.43 0.04
CA LEU A 204 -16.71 -37.39 1.09
C LEU A 204 -17.33 -36.97 2.44
N ASN A 205 -18.22 -35.97 2.44
CA ASN A 205 -18.92 -35.52 3.63
C ASN A 205 -19.96 -36.56 4.13
N GLU A 206 -20.56 -37.36 3.25
CA GLU A 206 -21.41 -38.49 3.62
C GLU A 206 -20.61 -39.61 4.28
N GLU A 207 -19.47 -40.02 3.72
CA GLU A 207 -18.63 -41.07 4.32
C GLU A 207 -18.03 -40.60 5.67
N CYS A 208 -17.75 -39.30 5.84
CA CYS A 208 -17.34 -38.71 7.12
C CYS A 208 -18.41 -38.81 8.23
N ARG A 209 -19.71 -38.89 7.88
CA ARG A 209 -20.82 -39.01 8.84
C ARG A 209 -21.06 -40.45 9.31
N LEU A 210 -20.40 -41.44 8.69
CA LEU A 210 -20.52 -42.83 9.09
C LEU A 210 -19.63 -43.11 10.30
N ASN A 211 -20.20 -43.65 11.36
CA ASN A 211 -19.50 -44.01 12.60
C ASN A 211 -18.70 -45.33 12.44
N ARG A 212 -17.90 -45.44 11.38
CA ARG A 212 -17.04 -46.59 11.05
C ARG A 212 -15.71 -46.10 10.47
N SER A 213 -14.70 -46.96 10.45
CA SER A 213 -13.51 -46.74 9.63
C SER A 213 -13.89 -46.74 8.14
N SER A 214 -13.36 -45.77 7.40
CA SER A 214 -13.57 -45.74 5.94
C SER A 214 -12.82 -46.88 5.26
N ASN A 215 -13.46 -47.57 4.34
CA ASN A 215 -12.81 -48.53 3.43
C ASN A 215 -12.56 -47.82 2.08
N PRO A 216 -11.28 -47.55 1.70
CA PRO A 216 -10.97 -46.79 0.49
C PRO A 216 -11.44 -47.44 -0.82
N ASP A 217 -11.43 -48.77 -0.94
CA ASP A 217 -11.86 -49.49 -2.16
C ASP A 217 -13.38 -49.47 -2.34
N LEU A 218 -14.13 -49.60 -1.24
CA LEU A 218 -15.59 -49.42 -1.23
C LEU A 218 -15.95 -47.97 -1.59
N PHE A 219 -15.23 -46.99 -1.03
CA PHE A 219 -15.45 -45.59 -1.31
C PHE A 219 -15.10 -45.22 -2.76
N GLN A 220 -14.02 -45.79 -3.32
CA GLN A 220 -13.68 -45.69 -4.75
C GLN A 220 -14.84 -46.17 -5.64
N THR A 221 -15.37 -47.36 -5.35
CA THR A 221 -16.48 -47.97 -6.08
C THR A 221 -17.77 -47.13 -5.97
N ARG A 222 -18.01 -46.49 -4.82
CA ARG A 222 -19.13 -45.55 -4.60
C ARG A 222 -18.99 -44.30 -5.45
N ILE A 223 -17.80 -43.69 -5.50
CA ILE A 223 -17.49 -42.52 -6.34
C ILE A 223 -17.72 -42.85 -7.82
N GLU A 224 -17.16 -43.96 -8.30
CA GLU A 224 -17.32 -44.41 -9.69
C GLU A 224 -18.79 -44.62 -10.06
N LYS A 225 -19.55 -45.34 -9.23
CA LYS A 225 -20.97 -45.61 -9.51
C LYS A 225 -21.79 -44.33 -9.53
N ALA A 226 -21.61 -43.45 -8.53
CA ALA A 226 -22.40 -42.24 -8.35
C ALA A 226 -22.09 -41.13 -9.38
N LEU A 227 -20.85 -41.05 -9.87
CA LEU A 227 -20.36 -39.98 -10.75
C LEU A 227 -19.97 -40.48 -12.16
N SER A 228 -20.39 -41.70 -12.51
CA SER A 228 -20.12 -42.38 -13.80
C SER A 228 -20.57 -41.61 -15.06
N SER A 229 -21.52 -40.67 -14.92
CA SER A 229 -22.01 -39.82 -16.01
C SER A 229 -21.10 -38.64 -16.34
N ASN A 230 -20.15 -38.28 -15.48
CA ASN A 230 -19.33 -37.08 -15.65
C ASN A 230 -18.03 -37.39 -16.41
N GLN A 231 -17.81 -36.67 -17.52
CA GLN A 231 -16.68 -36.89 -18.45
C GLN A 231 -15.31 -36.55 -17.86
N CYS A 232 -15.24 -35.72 -16.80
CA CYS A 232 -13.99 -35.33 -16.15
C CYS A 232 -13.45 -36.42 -15.20
N LEU A 233 -14.25 -37.43 -14.82
CA LEU A 233 -13.84 -38.51 -13.93
C LEU A 233 -13.24 -39.69 -14.70
N SER A 234 -12.11 -40.20 -14.24
CA SER A 234 -11.47 -41.40 -14.81
C SER A 234 -10.70 -42.20 -13.75
N ARG A 235 -10.25 -43.41 -14.10
CA ARG A 235 -9.48 -44.32 -13.23
C ARG A 235 -8.42 -45.07 -14.02
N ASN A 236 -7.27 -45.33 -13.39
CA ASN A 236 -6.31 -46.31 -13.87
C ASN A 236 -6.71 -47.72 -13.37
N LYS A 237 -7.17 -48.59 -14.28
CA LYS A 237 -7.60 -49.96 -13.96
C LYS A 237 -6.45 -50.87 -13.46
N PHE A 238 -5.20 -50.49 -13.69
CA PHE A 238 -4.01 -51.27 -13.32
C PHE A 238 -3.39 -50.87 -11.96
N SER A 239 -3.87 -49.79 -11.34
CA SER A 239 -3.34 -49.37 -10.02
C SER A 239 -3.84 -50.30 -8.92
N LYS A 240 -2.91 -50.78 -8.08
CA LYS A 240 -3.20 -51.55 -6.86
C LYS A 240 -3.69 -50.68 -5.70
N LYS A 241 -3.48 -49.36 -5.73
CA LYS A 241 -3.95 -48.43 -4.70
C LYS A 241 -5.29 -47.80 -5.11
N PRO A 242 -6.28 -47.68 -4.21
CA PRO A 242 -7.54 -47.01 -4.49
C PRO A 242 -7.33 -45.50 -4.70
N HIS A 243 -7.80 -44.99 -5.83
CA HIS A 243 -7.57 -43.63 -6.32
C HIS A 243 -8.67 -43.21 -7.31
N PHE A 244 -8.76 -41.93 -7.61
CA PHE A 244 -9.55 -41.42 -8.74
C PHE A 244 -8.75 -40.36 -9.49
N ILE A 245 -9.09 -40.15 -10.76
CA ILE A 245 -8.41 -39.19 -11.64
C ILE A 245 -9.42 -38.14 -12.09
N ILE A 246 -9.15 -36.87 -11.82
CA ILE A 246 -9.93 -35.74 -12.35
C ILE A 246 -9.16 -35.12 -13.51
N ALA A 247 -9.86 -34.86 -14.63
CA ALA A 247 -9.40 -33.98 -15.69
C ALA A 247 -9.76 -32.52 -15.35
N HIS A 248 -8.80 -31.81 -14.76
CA HIS A 248 -8.87 -30.37 -14.49
C HIS A 248 -8.51 -29.57 -15.76
N TYR A 249 -8.79 -28.27 -15.76
CA TYR A 249 -8.40 -27.36 -16.85
C TYR A 249 -6.88 -27.41 -17.17
N ALA A 250 -6.04 -27.64 -16.16
CA ALA A 250 -4.58 -27.72 -16.29
C ALA A 250 -4.03 -29.13 -16.57
N GLY A 251 -4.87 -30.16 -16.56
CA GLY A 251 -4.47 -31.54 -16.84
C GLY A 251 -5.11 -32.57 -15.91
N LYS A 252 -4.71 -33.85 -16.09
CA LYS A 252 -5.23 -34.97 -15.31
C LYS A 252 -4.42 -35.16 -14.03
N VAL A 253 -5.09 -35.17 -12.88
CA VAL A 253 -4.47 -35.38 -11.55
C VAL A 253 -5.05 -36.61 -10.89
N CYS A 254 -4.17 -37.47 -10.36
CA CYS A 254 -4.50 -38.72 -9.69
C CYS A 254 -4.46 -38.52 -8.16
N TYR A 255 -5.61 -38.67 -7.50
CA TYR A 255 -5.77 -38.49 -6.06
C TYR A 255 -5.89 -39.84 -5.34
N GLN A 256 -5.10 -40.04 -4.29
CA GLN A 256 -5.16 -41.25 -3.47
C GLN A 256 -6.30 -41.15 -2.45
N LEU A 257 -7.08 -42.23 -2.29
CA LEU A 257 -8.20 -42.28 -1.33
C LEU A 257 -7.76 -42.65 0.09
N ALA A 258 -6.52 -43.11 0.27
CA ALA A 258 -5.94 -43.44 1.57
C ALA A 258 -5.95 -42.22 2.50
N ALA A 259 -6.45 -42.39 3.73
CA ALA A 259 -6.62 -41.35 4.75
C ALA A 259 -7.46 -40.11 4.37
N MET A 260 -7.97 -39.98 3.13
CA MET A 260 -8.70 -38.79 2.66
C MET A 260 -9.95 -38.46 3.49
N VAL A 261 -10.71 -39.48 3.92
CA VAL A 261 -11.88 -39.32 4.79
C VAL A 261 -11.48 -38.84 6.19
N GLU A 262 -10.44 -39.41 6.78
CA GLU A 262 -9.98 -39.02 8.13
C GLU A 262 -9.38 -37.60 8.13
N LYS A 263 -8.62 -37.23 7.08
CA LYS A 263 -8.17 -35.84 6.85
C LYS A 263 -9.34 -34.86 6.72
N ASN A 264 -10.47 -35.27 6.12
CA ASN A 264 -11.64 -34.40 5.97
C ASN A 264 -12.47 -34.26 7.25
N LYS A 265 -12.51 -35.31 8.09
CA LYS A 265 -13.10 -35.25 9.43
C LYS A 265 -12.35 -34.27 10.34
N ASP A 266 -11.01 -34.27 10.25
CA ASP A 266 -10.08 -33.49 11.11
C ASP A 266 -10.50 -33.50 12.60
N PRO A 267 -10.63 -34.70 13.21
CA PRO A 267 -11.16 -34.82 14.56
C PRO A 267 -10.13 -34.32 15.57
N ILE A 268 -10.44 -33.22 16.27
CA ILE A 268 -9.66 -32.74 17.40
C ILE A 268 -10.22 -33.37 18.68
N PRO A 269 -9.48 -34.26 19.39
CA PRO A 269 -9.91 -34.82 20.66
C PRO A 269 -10.08 -33.71 21.72
N PRO A 270 -11.18 -33.72 22.49
CA PRO A 270 -11.48 -32.64 23.45
C PRO A 270 -10.45 -32.58 24.59
N GLU A 271 -9.78 -33.68 24.92
CA GLU A 271 -8.76 -33.71 25.98
C GLU A 271 -7.52 -32.90 25.60
N LEU A 272 -7.14 -32.88 24.32
CA LEU A 272 -6.03 -32.06 23.83
C LEU A 272 -6.33 -30.56 23.96
N VAL A 273 -7.58 -30.16 23.69
CA VAL A 273 -8.02 -28.77 23.87
C VAL A 273 -8.02 -28.39 25.35
N HIS A 274 -8.48 -29.28 26.23
CA HIS A 274 -8.50 -29.02 27.67
C HIS A 274 -7.10 -28.83 28.26
N VAL A 275 -6.14 -29.68 27.88
CA VAL A 275 -4.74 -29.54 28.31
C VAL A 275 -4.11 -28.23 27.82
N LEU A 276 -4.48 -27.75 26.63
CA LEU A 276 -4.03 -26.44 26.13
C LEU A 276 -4.66 -25.26 26.89
N GLN A 277 -5.93 -25.37 27.30
CA GLN A 277 -6.61 -24.38 28.14
C GLN A 277 -6.00 -24.29 29.54
N ASN A 278 -5.48 -25.41 30.08
CA ASN A 278 -4.84 -25.50 31.40
C ASN A 278 -3.35 -25.12 31.39
N SER A 279 -2.74 -24.90 30.22
CA SER A 279 -1.34 -24.45 30.11
C SER A 279 -1.11 -23.18 30.95
N LYS A 280 0.08 -23.08 31.56
CA LYS A 280 0.52 -21.87 32.29
C LYS A 280 1.19 -20.85 31.37
N ASP A 281 1.26 -21.08 30.05
CA ASP A 281 1.81 -20.13 29.09
C ASP A 281 0.75 -19.06 28.72
N PRO A 282 1.04 -17.75 28.89
CA PRO A 282 0.07 -16.70 28.63
C PRO A 282 -0.37 -16.58 27.16
N LEU A 283 0.45 -17.02 26.20
CA LEU A 283 0.06 -17.04 24.80
C LEU A 283 -0.87 -18.22 24.54
N LEU A 284 -0.54 -19.43 25.01
CA LEU A 284 -1.44 -20.58 24.85
C LEU A 284 -2.80 -20.36 25.50
N GLN A 285 -2.88 -19.77 26.70
CA GLN A 285 -4.16 -19.38 27.31
C GLN A 285 -4.96 -18.38 26.46
N LYS A 286 -4.28 -17.46 25.75
CA LYS A 286 -4.93 -16.51 24.83
C LYS A 286 -5.39 -17.19 23.52
N LEU A 287 -4.64 -18.18 23.03
CA LEU A 287 -4.98 -18.97 21.85
C LEU A 287 -6.15 -19.95 22.11
N PHE A 288 -6.21 -20.48 23.34
CA PHE A 288 -7.18 -21.45 23.81
C PHE A 288 -7.88 -20.93 25.07
N PRO A 289 -8.79 -19.95 24.95
CA PRO A 289 -9.50 -19.42 26.11
C PRO A 289 -10.44 -20.46 26.73
N LEU A 290 -10.54 -20.44 28.06
CA LEU A 290 -11.56 -21.18 28.80
C LEU A 290 -12.95 -20.62 28.45
N THR A 291 -13.73 -21.39 27.69
CA THR A 291 -15.07 -20.98 27.27
C THR A 291 -16.10 -21.46 28.30
N GLU A 292 -16.61 -20.56 29.15
CA GLU A 292 -17.59 -20.86 30.21
C GLU A 292 -18.96 -21.39 29.71
N ARG A 293 -19.18 -21.53 28.39
CA ARG A 293 -20.50 -21.79 27.79
C ARG A 293 -20.97 -23.25 27.77
N ASN A 294 -20.19 -24.21 28.25
CA ASN A 294 -20.50 -25.63 28.09
C ASN A 294 -21.33 -26.29 29.22
N GLN A 295 -21.84 -25.54 30.20
CA GLN A 295 -22.74 -26.09 31.22
C GLN A 295 -24.24 -25.98 30.89
N ASN A 296 -24.68 -25.04 30.04
CA ASN A 296 -26.12 -24.72 29.89
C ASN A 296 -26.76 -25.05 28.51
N ASN A 297 -26.02 -25.56 27.52
CA ASN A 297 -26.56 -25.89 26.19
C ASN A 297 -26.74 -27.41 25.94
N LEU A 298 -27.21 -28.15 26.96
CA LEU A 298 -27.60 -29.56 26.84
C LEU A 298 -29.03 -29.76 26.31
N LYS A 299 -29.73 -28.70 25.88
CA LYS A 299 -31.09 -28.77 25.32
C LYS A 299 -31.07 -28.65 23.79
N THR A 300 -31.29 -29.80 23.14
CA THR A 300 -31.89 -29.93 21.81
C THR A 300 -31.21 -29.15 20.68
N GLN A 301 -29.97 -29.53 20.33
CA GLN A 301 -29.51 -29.37 18.95
C GLN A 301 -29.68 -30.71 18.21
N ASN A 302 -30.55 -30.71 17.19
CA ASN A 302 -30.51 -31.70 16.11
C ASN A 302 -29.06 -31.83 15.65
N ARG A 303 -28.51 -33.06 15.60
CA ARG A 303 -27.09 -33.35 15.28
C ARG A 303 -26.53 -32.35 14.27
N ALA A 304 -25.81 -31.34 14.76
CA ALA A 304 -25.23 -30.32 13.90
C ALA A 304 -24.33 -31.02 12.89
N ALA A 305 -24.47 -30.70 11.62
CA ALA A 305 -23.72 -31.37 10.56
C ALA A 305 -22.22 -31.23 10.87
N VAL A 306 -21.51 -32.37 10.92
CA VAL A 306 -20.06 -32.39 11.17
C VAL A 306 -19.38 -31.46 10.17
N VAL A 307 -18.77 -30.39 10.67
CA VAL A 307 -18.19 -29.32 9.85
C VAL A 307 -16.80 -29.77 9.41
N THR A 308 -16.76 -30.51 8.30
CA THR A 308 -15.55 -31.06 7.68
C THR A 308 -14.64 -29.99 7.09
N VAL A 309 -13.35 -30.32 6.89
CA VAL A 309 -12.35 -29.43 6.28
C VAL A 309 -12.83 -28.90 4.93
N VAL A 310 -13.33 -29.79 4.06
CA VAL A 310 -13.87 -29.43 2.74
C VAL A 310 -15.07 -28.49 2.84
N SER A 311 -15.97 -28.67 3.83
CA SER A 311 -17.11 -27.75 4.00
C SER A 311 -16.68 -26.34 4.42
N LYS A 312 -15.68 -26.21 5.32
CA LYS A 312 -15.09 -24.92 5.70
C LYS A 312 -14.40 -24.26 4.51
N PHE A 313 -13.63 -25.03 3.76
CA PHE A 313 -12.88 -24.55 2.60
C PHE A 313 -13.81 -24.05 1.49
N LYS A 314 -14.84 -24.82 1.13
CA LYS A 314 -15.88 -24.41 0.17
C LYS A 314 -16.55 -23.10 0.59
N SER A 315 -17.01 -23.01 1.83
CA SER A 315 -17.68 -21.79 2.33
C SER A 315 -16.76 -20.56 2.33
N SER A 316 -15.48 -20.73 2.70
CA SER A 316 -14.48 -19.65 2.64
C SER A 316 -14.22 -19.18 1.20
N LEU A 317 -14.14 -20.11 0.25
CA LEU A 317 -13.93 -19.82 -1.16
C LEU A 317 -15.17 -19.17 -1.82
N GLU A 318 -16.39 -19.61 -1.47
CA GLU A 318 -17.63 -18.96 -1.86
C GLU A 318 -17.68 -17.51 -1.38
N HIS A 319 -17.27 -17.25 -0.14
CA HIS A 319 -17.20 -15.88 0.40
C HIS A 319 -16.15 -15.03 -0.33
N LEU A 320 -14.97 -15.58 -0.64
CA LEU A 320 -13.97 -14.91 -1.47
C LEU A 320 -14.54 -14.55 -2.86
N LEU A 321 -15.24 -15.47 -3.51
CA LEU A 321 -15.85 -15.23 -4.82
C LEU A 321 -16.97 -14.16 -4.76
N GLN A 322 -17.73 -14.07 -3.66
CA GLN A 322 -18.69 -12.97 -3.45
C GLN A 322 -17.97 -11.61 -3.41
N ILE A 323 -16.85 -11.51 -2.70
CA ILE A 323 -16.03 -10.30 -2.65
C ILE A 323 -15.52 -9.96 -4.05
N LEU A 324 -14.94 -10.93 -4.78
CA LEU A 324 -14.42 -10.71 -6.13
C LEU A 324 -15.50 -10.22 -7.10
N ASN A 325 -16.68 -10.84 -7.10
CA ASN A 325 -17.82 -10.44 -7.92
C ASN A 325 -18.33 -9.01 -7.61
N SER A 326 -18.11 -8.49 -6.40
CA SER A 326 -18.45 -7.11 -6.03
C SER A 326 -17.41 -6.07 -6.45
N THR A 327 -16.29 -6.50 -7.04
CA THR A 327 -15.15 -5.65 -7.43
C THR A 327 -14.86 -5.74 -8.92
N THR A 328 -14.00 -4.85 -9.44
CA THR A 328 -13.47 -4.95 -10.81
C THR A 328 -12.18 -5.79 -10.80
N PRO A 329 -12.17 -7.01 -11.35
CA PRO A 329 -11.01 -7.88 -11.29
C PRO A 329 -9.94 -7.47 -12.31
N HIS A 330 -8.68 -7.56 -11.89
CA HIS A 330 -7.50 -7.41 -12.75
C HIS A 330 -6.63 -8.67 -12.61
N TYR A 331 -6.32 -9.32 -13.74
CA TYR A 331 -5.64 -10.62 -13.74
C TYR A 331 -4.16 -10.48 -14.12
N ILE A 332 -3.30 -11.16 -13.36
CA ILE A 332 -1.89 -11.36 -13.69
C ILE A 332 -1.66 -12.88 -13.74
N ARG A 333 -1.26 -13.41 -14.90
CA ARG A 333 -0.97 -14.84 -15.08
C ARG A 333 0.53 -15.07 -15.08
N CYS A 334 1.02 -15.73 -14.04
CA CYS A 334 2.42 -16.16 -13.93
C CYS A 334 2.63 -17.47 -14.71
N ILE A 335 3.65 -17.52 -15.57
CA ILE A 335 3.98 -18.70 -16.39
C ILE A 335 5.36 -19.23 -15.99
N LYS A 336 5.45 -20.53 -15.70
CA LYS A 336 6.72 -21.20 -15.36
C LYS A 336 7.50 -21.51 -16.65
N PRO A 337 8.71 -20.95 -16.87
CA PRO A 337 9.42 -21.09 -18.14
C PRO A 337 10.13 -22.44 -18.30
N ASN A 338 10.39 -23.16 -17.20
CA ASN A 338 10.88 -24.54 -17.18
C ASN A 338 10.62 -25.17 -15.81
N ALA A 339 10.34 -26.47 -15.76
CA ALA A 339 10.12 -27.25 -14.54
C ALA A 339 11.34 -27.22 -13.59
N ASP A 340 12.55 -27.21 -14.17
CA ASP A 340 13.86 -27.39 -13.51
C ASP A 340 14.31 -26.18 -12.66
N CYS A 341 13.50 -25.11 -12.59
CA CYS A 341 13.79 -23.86 -11.89
C CYS A 341 15.09 -23.15 -12.33
N LYS A 342 15.56 -23.39 -13.56
CA LYS A 342 16.76 -22.77 -14.14
C LYS A 342 16.44 -21.37 -14.69
N ALA A 343 17.24 -20.38 -14.31
CA ALA A 343 17.12 -19.03 -14.87
C ALA A 343 17.43 -19.03 -16.39
N MET A 344 16.77 -18.15 -17.14
CA MET A 344 16.95 -17.96 -18.60
C MET A 344 16.71 -19.20 -19.49
N THR A 345 16.21 -20.31 -18.94
CA THR A 345 15.85 -21.51 -19.71
C THR A 345 14.36 -21.47 -20.06
N PHE A 346 14.01 -21.64 -21.33
CA PHE A 346 12.63 -21.62 -21.82
C PHE A 346 12.30 -22.94 -22.53
N LYS A 347 11.43 -23.76 -21.93
CA LYS A 347 10.94 -25.01 -22.52
C LYS A 347 9.61 -24.74 -23.22
N ARG A 348 9.63 -24.71 -24.56
CA ARG A 348 8.49 -24.31 -25.39
C ARG A 348 7.21 -25.11 -25.10
N GLU A 349 7.33 -26.43 -24.96
CA GLU A 349 6.19 -27.34 -24.77
C GLU A 349 5.51 -27.14 -23.41
N GLU A 350 6.30 -27.04 -22.33
CA GLU A 350 5.80 -26.74 -20.98
C GLU A 350 5.09 -25.38 -20.93
N VAL A 351 5.63 -24.36 -21.61
CA VAL A 351 5.01 -23.02 -21.68
C VAL A 351 3.74 -23.02 -22.54
N LEU A 352 3.75 -23.68 -23.70
CA LEU A 352 2.60 -23.77 -24.59
C LEU A 352 1.41 -24.45 -23.90
N SER A 353 1.66 -25.56 -23.20
CA SER A 353 0.64 -26.25 -22.41
C SER A 353 0.03 -25.36 -21.32
N GLN A 354 0.84 -24.57 -20.61
CA GLN A 354 0.36 -23.60 -19.62
C GLN A 354 -0.50 -22.49 -20.24
N LEU A 355 -0.10 -21.95 -21.41
CA LEU A 355 -0.83 -20.88 -22.10
C LEU A 355 -2.22 -21.35 -22.57
N GLN A 356 -2.30 -22.58 -23.08
CA GLN A 356 -3.56 -23.24 -23.47
C GLN A 356 -4.43 -23.50 -22.25
N ALA A 357 -3.90 -24.17 -21.22
CA ALA A 357 -4.65 -24.44 -19.98
C ALA A 357 -5.22 -23.17 -19.34
N CYS A 358 -4.43 -22.10 -19.24
CA CYS A 358 -4.89 -20.86 -18.62
C CYS A 358 -5.98 -20.11 -19.42
N GLY A 359 -6.32 -20.55 -20.64
CA GLY A 359 -7.25 -19.87 -21.54
C GLY A 359 -6.71 -18.55 -22.12
N ILE A 360 -5.37 -18.39 -22.15
CA ILE A 360 -4.74 -17.12 -22.55
C ILE A 360 -4.84 -16.90 -24.06
N VAL A 361 -4.78 -17.97 -24.86
CA VAL A 361 -4.88 -17.90 -26.32
C VAL A 361 -6.27 -17.43 -26.74
N GLU A 362 -7.30 -17.98 -26.11
CA GLU A 362 -8.71 -17.65 -26.28
C GLU A 362 -9.00 -16.22 -25.80
N ALA A 363 -8.48 -15.84 -24.62
CA ALA A 363 -8.61 -14.49 -24.07
C ALA A 363 -8.01 -13.42 -25.00
N ILE A 364 -6.81 -13.68 -25.55
CA ILE A 364 -6.17 -12.78 -26.51
C ILE A 364 -6.97 -12.74 -27.82
N SER A 365 -7.48 -13.88 -28.29
CA SER A 365 -8.27 -13.96 -29.54
C SER A 365 -9.58 -13.16 -29.43
N ILE A 366 -10.32 -13.29 -28.32
CA ILE A 366 -11.52 -12.49 -28.04
C ILE A 366 -11.18 -10.99 -27.91
N SER A 367 -10.07 -10.67 -27.24
CA SER A 367 -9.64 -9.28 -27.06
C SER A 367 -9.16 -8.62 -28.36
N ALA A 368 -8.59 -9.40 -29.29
CA ALA A 368 -8.06 -8.92 -30.56
C ALA A 368 -9.12 -8.82 -31.67
N ALA A 369 -10.12 -9.71 -31.65
CA ALA A 369 -11.28 -9.62 -32.54
C ALA A 369 -12.28 -8.54 -32.08
N GLY A 370 -12.34 -8.25 -30.77
CA GLY A 370 -13.22 -7.25 -30.17
C GLY A 370 -12.58 -5.87 -29.98
N PHE A 371 -13.21 -5.06 -29.12
CA PHE A 371 -12.74 -3.71 -28.78
C PHE A 371 -12.32 -3.65 -27.30
N PRO A 372 -11.03 -3.47 -26.98
CA PRO A 372 -10.55 -3.53 -25.60
C PRO A 372 -11.10 -2.40 -24.72
N VAL A 373 -11.39 -1.23 -25.28
CA VAL A 373 -11.88 -0.05 -24.55
C VAL A 373 -13.39 0.08 -24.73
N ARG A 374 -14.11 0.10 -23.61
CA ARG A 374 -15.58 0.08 -23.53
C ARG A 374 -16.04 1.15 -22.54
N ILE A 375 -16.73 2.19 -23.01
CA ILE A 375 -17.11 3.36 -22.18
C ILE A 375 -18.59 3.71 -22.40
N PRO A 376 -19.46 3.70 -21.37
CA PRO A 376 -20.84 4.17 -21.48
C PRO A 376 -20.93 5.62 -21.96
N PHE A 377 -21.95 5.95 -22.75
CA PHE A 377 -22.08 7.28 -23.38
C PHE A 377 -21.99 8.43 -22.36
N GLN A 378 -22.72 8.35 -21.24
CA GLN A 378 -22.65 9.35 -20.17
C GLN A 378 -21.21 9.59 -19.68
N ARG A 379 -20.46 8.53 -19.37
CA ARG A 379 -19.08 8.64 -18.86
C ARG A 379 -18.12 9.17 -19.94
N PHE A 380 -18.39 8.85 -21.21
CA PHE A 380 -17.63 9.39 -22.34
C PHE A 380 -17.86 10.90 -22.49
N THR A 381 -19.11 11.36 -22.46
CA THR A 381 -19.46 12.78 -22.66
C THR A 381 -19.03 13.64 -21.46
N GLU A 382 -19.19 13.15 -20.22
CA GLU A 382 -18.63 13.78 -19.02
C GLU A 382 -17.10 13.96 -19.11
N ARG A 383 -16.38 12.91 -19.54
CA ARG A 383 -14.90 12.90 -19.57
C ARG A 383 -14.31 13.71 -20.71
N TYR A 384 -14.88 13.60 -21.91
CA TYR A 384 -14.35 14.16 -23.15
C TYR A 384 -15.11 15.38 -23.67
N GLY A 385 -16.17 15.84 -23.01
CA GLY A 385 -16.93 17.04 -23.41
C GLY A 385 -16.10 18.32 -23.56
N ILE A 386 -14.95 18.42 -22.87
CA ILE A 386 -13.96 19.49 -23.04
C ILE A 386 -13.30 19.53 -24.44
N LEU A 387 -13.31 18.41 -25.17
CA LEU A 387 -12.79 18.30 -26.54
C LEU A 387 -13.78 18.80 -27.60
N ARG A 388 -15.04 19.05 -27.22
CA ARG A 388 -16.06 19.52 -28.15
C ARG A 388 -15.64 20.85 -28.76
N LYS A 389 -15.70 20.96 -30.09
CA LYS A 389 -15.56 22.26 -30.76
C LYS A 389 -16.67 23.19 -30.25
N PRO A 390 -16.38 24.44 -29.86
CA PRO A 390 -17.45 25.39 -29.56
C PRO A 390 -18.29 25.56 -30.83
N ARG A 391 -19.57 25.18 -30.78
CA ARG A 391 -20.52 25.50 -31.87
C ARG A 391 -20.44 27.00 -32.09
N GLY A 392 -20.12 27.40 -33.33
CA GLY A 392 -19.96 28.80 -33.69
C GLY A 392 -21.16 29.59 -33.21
N ALA A 393 -20.91 30.62 -32.39
CA ALA A 393 -21.97 31.44 -31.83
C ALA A 393 -22.62 32.25 -32.96
N ASN A 394 -23.66 31.68 -33.59
CA ASN A 394 -24.55 32.41 -34.48
C ASN A 394 -25.21 33.52 -33.67
N LYS A 395 -24.65 34.73 -33.77
CA LYS A 395 -25.19 35.98 -33.23
C LYS A 395 -26.51 36.31 -33.92
N LYS A 396 -27.58 35.64 -33.51
CA LYS A 396 -28.99 36.01 -33.77
C LYS A 396 -29.92 35.28 -32.77
N ARG A 397 -29.72 35.56 -31.48
CA ARG A 397 -30.84 35.56 -30.52
C ARG A 397 -31.17 37.01 -30.22
N VAL A 398 -32.17 37.53 -30.93
CA VAL A 398 -32.93 38.69 -30.46
C VAL A 398 -33.58 38.28 -29.13
N CYS A 399 -33.55 39.18 -28.15
CA CYS A 399 -34.12 38.91 -26.83
C CYS A 399 -35.57 39.37 -26.82
N ASP A 400 -36.47 38.52 -27.31
CA ASP A 400 -37.90 38.69 -27.04
C ASP A 400 -38.25 38.05 -25.70
N LYS A 401 -38.81 38.87 -24.80
CA LYS A 401 -39.26 38.49 -23.47
C LYS A 401 -40.79 38.42 -23.43
N SER A 402 -41.32 37.33 -23.97
CA SER A 402 -42.68 36.81 -23.75
C SER A 402 -42.66 35.35 -24.25
N SER A 403 -43.20 34.36 -23.57
CA SER A 403 -44.26 34.36 -22.55
C SER A 403 -44.01 33.29 -21.48
N TYR A 404 -44.64 33.42 -20.32
CA TYR A 404 -44.99 32.25 -19.50
C TYR A 404 -46.09 31.49 -20.25
N ASP A 405 -45.88 30.20 -20.55
CA ASP A 405 -46.72 29.10 -20.06
C ASP A 405 -46.40 27.74 -20.70
N THR A 406 -46.51 26.71 -19.85
CA THR A 406 -46.84 25.30 -20.11
C THR A 406 -46.47 24.68 -21.47
N ALA A 407 -45.42 23.85 -21.50
CA ALA A 407 -45.21 22.86 -22.55
C ALA A 407 -44.60 21.56 -21.98
N GLU A 408 -45.30 20.47 -22.23
CA GLU A 408 -45.12 19.08 -21.80
C GLU A 408 -43.68 18.52 -21.97
N GLU A 409 -43.28 17.64 -21.05
CA GLU A 409 -42.10 16.77 -21.21
C GLU A 409 -42.28 15.79 -22.37
N LYS A 410 -41.89 16.21 -23.58
CA LYS A 410 -41.54 15.25 -24.62
C LYS A 410 -40.18 14.65 -24.29
N VAL A 411 -40.19 13.40 -23.83
CA VAL A 411 -39.01 12.56 -23.67
C VAL A 411 -38.37 12.32 -25.04
N VAL A 412 -37.48 13.23 -25.45
CA VAL A 412 -36.64 13.06 -26.63
C VAL A 412 -35.46 12.18 -26.24
N ASP A 413 -35.71 10.87 -26.25
CA ASP A 413 -34.75 9.77 -26.40
C ASP A 413 -33.27 10.14 -26.11
N ASP A 414 -32.95 10.25 -24.82
CA ASP A 414 -31.69 10.82 -24.29
C ASP A 414 -30.44 10.11 -24.84
N ASP A 415 -30.57 8.80 -25.10
CA ASP A 415 -29.53 7.98 -25.71
C ASP A 415 -29.16 8.44 -27.14
N LYS A 416 -30.14 8.86 -27.96
CA LYS A 416 -29.86 9.37 -29.32
C LYS A 416 -29.12 10.72 -29.29
N ALA A 417 -29.49 11.60 -28.36
CA ALA A 417 -28.79 12.87 -28.17
C ALA A 417 -27.35 12.67 -27.68
N SER A 418 -27.17 11.75 -26.73
CA SER A 418 -25.86 11.33 -26.22
C SER A 418 -24.99 10.69 -27.29
N GLN A 419 -25.54 9.80 -28.11
CA GLN A 419 -24.84 9.15 -29.22
C GLN A 419 -24.37 10.17 -30.28
N ALA A 420 -25.21 11.16 -30.63
CA ALA A 420 -24.81 12.24 -31.54
C ALA A 420 -23.66 13.10 -30.98
N LEU A 421 -23.65 13.37 -29.67
CA LEU A 421 -22.57 14.11 -29.00
C LEU A 421 -21.25 13.31 -28.98
N VAL A 422 -21.33 12.01 -28.73
CA VAL A 422 -20.21 11.07 -28.82
C VAL A 422 -19.58 11.12 -30.22
N PHE A 423 -20.40 11.01 -31.27
CA PHE A 423 -19.92 11.09 -32.66
C PHE A 423 -19.27 12.44 -32.99
N GLU A 424 -19.82 13.57 -32.52
CA GLU A 424 -19.23 14.91 -32.71
C GLU A 424 -17.81 14.99 -32.10
N ILE A 425 -17.62 14.46 -30.89
CA ILE A 425 -16.32 14.42 -30.21
C ILE A 425 -15.34 13.50 -30.94
N LEU A 426 -15.75 12.27 -31.26
CA LEU A 426 -14.90 11.29 -31.97
C LEU A 426 -14.45 11.83 -33.33
N GLN A 427 -15.37 12.40 -34.12
CA GLN A 427 -15.04 12.98 -35.41
C GLN A 427 -14.06 14.15 -35.29
N SER A 428 -14.18 14.99 -34.24
CA SER A 428 -13.24 16.10 -34.00
C SER A 428 -11.81 15.66 -33.67
N VAL A 429 -11.66 14.44 -33.13
CA VAL A 429 -10.38 13.86 -32.70
C VAL A 429 -9.76 13.03 -33.82
N VAL A 430 -10.51 12.08 -34.39
CA VAL A 430 -10.06 11.08 -35.36
C VAL A 430 -9.90 11.65 -36.78
N MET A 431 -10.85 12.46 -37.26
CA MET A 431 -10.79 13.07 -38.61
C MET A 431 -9.89 14.32 -38.68
N GLY A 432 -9.17 14.64 -37.60
CA GLY A 432 -8.28 15.80 -37.52
C GLY A 432 -6.90 15.61 -38.15
N GLN A 433 -6.63 14.46 -38.79
CA GLN A 433 -5.30 14.11 -39.32
C GLN A 433 -5.33 13.58 -40.77
N THR A 434 -6.49 13.25 -41.35
CA THR A 434 -6.62 12.74 -42.73
C THR A 434 -6.91 13.84 -43.74
N THR A 435 -6.00 14.82 -43.83
CA THR A 435 -5.84 15.65 -45.03
C THR A 435 -4.50 15.33 -45.68
N GLU A 436 -4.42 14.16 -46.32
CA GLU A 436 -3.81 13.94 -47.65
C GLU A 436 -3.84 12.44 -48.02
N GLN A 437 -4.00 12.15 -49.32
CA GLN A 437 -3.83 10.85 -50.00
C GLN A 437 -4.92 9.75 -49.82
N THR A 438 -5.84 9.75 -50.80
CA THR A 438 -6.26 8.61 -51.66
C THR A 438 -6.45 7.20 -51.07
N GLY A 439 -7.70 6.71 -51.20
CA GLY A 439 -7.93 5.54 -52.05
C GLY A 439 -7.76 4.13 -51.48
N ASN A 440 -8.51 3.77 -50.43
CA ASN A 440 -9.28 2.52 -50.40
C ASN A 440 -10.23 2.50 -49.20
N ARG A 441 -11.53 2.28 -49.44
CA ARG A 441 -12.58 2.42 -48.43
C ARG A 441 -13.14 1.06 -48.02
N ALA A 442 -12.30 0.26 -47.38
CA ALA A 442 -12.69 -0.97 -46.69
C ALA A 442 -11.91 -1.10 -45.37
N GLU A 443 -12.64 -1.39 -44.29
CA GLU A 443 -12.18 -2.13 -43.11
C GLU A 443 -10.91 -1.62 -42.38
N ASN A 444 -11.11 -0.66 -41.47
CA ASN A 444 -10.41 -0.61 -40.17
C ASN A 444 -11.22 0.27 -39.21
N THR A 445 -12.38 -0.24 -38.80
CA THR A 445 -13.36 0.46 -37.95
C THR A 445 -12.87 0.49 -36.50
N SER A 446 -11.85 1.30 -36.20
CA SER A 446 -11.20 1.42 -34.88
C SER A 446 -12.11 1.93 -33.74
N VAL A 447 -13.36 2.30 -34.06
CA VAL A 447 -14.40 2.73 -33.13
C VAL A 447 -15.74 2.19 -33.59
N TYR A 448 -16.50 1.60 -32.67
CA TYR A 448 -17.88 1.19 -32.86
C TYR A 448 -18.76 1.85 -31.79
N CYS A 449 -19.92 2.38 -32.17
CA CYS A 449 -20.90 2.92 -31.24
C CYS A 449 -22.05 1.93 -31.13
N GLY A 450 -22.22 1.32 -29.96
CA GLY A 450 -23.33 0.42 -29.67
C GLY A 450 -24.62 1.16 -29.34
N LYS A 451 -25.46 0.52 -28.54
CA LYS A 451 -26.74 1.04 -28.04
C LYS A 451 -26.54 1.98 -26.85
N THR A 452 -25.63 1.64 -25.93
CA THR A 452 -25.37 2.42 -24.70
C THR A 452 -23.89 2.78 -24.49
N LYS A 453 -22.96 2.15 -25.23
CA LYS A 453 -21.52 2.29 -25.03
C LYS A 453 -20.74 2.57 -26.31
N VAL A 454 -19.62 3.27 -26.15
CA VAL A 454 -18.58 3.43 -27.16
C VAL A 454 -17.55 2.31 -26.98
N PHE A 455 -17.28 1.60 -28.06
CA PHE A 455 -16.27 0.56 -28.19
C PHE A 455 -15.12 1.13 -29.05
N MET A 456 -13.87 1.01 -28.62
CA MET A 456 -12.73 1.55 -29.39
C MET A 456 -11.43 0.77 -29.18
N ALA A 457 -10.54 0.90 -30.15
CA ALA A 457 -9.16 0.45 -30.03
C ALA A 457 -8.34 1.35 -29.09
N ASN A 458 -7.30 0.79 -28.47
CA ASN A 458 -6.39 1.53 -27.57
C ASN A 458 -5.78 2.78 -28.23
N SER A 459 -5.46 2.71 -29.53
CA SER A 459 -4.92 3.82 -30.31
C SER A 459 -5.84 5.04 -30.36
N VAL A 460 -7.16 4.85 -30.36
CA VAL A 460 -8.14 5.96 -30.34
C VAL A 460 -8.26 6.53 -28.92
N LEU A 461 -8.23 5.69 -27.89
CA LEU A 461 -8.21 6.12 -26.50
C LEU A 461 -6.96 6.98 -26.20
N GLU A 462 -5.79 6.57 -26.68
CA GLU A 462 -4.54 7.32 -26.54
C GLU A 462 -4.63 8.70 -27.20
N GLN A 463 -5.22 8.80 -28.41
CA GLN A 463 -5.46 10.09 -29.08
C GLN A 463 -6.43 10.98 -28.28
N LEU A 464 -7.52 10.41 -27.75
CA LEU A 464 -8.49 11.11 -26.90
C LEU A 464 -7.83 11.67 -25.63
N GLU A 465 -7.08 10.84 -24.89
CA GLU A 465 -6.39 11.27 -23.67
C GLU A 465 -5.26 12.25 -23.95
N ALA A 466 -4.47 12.08 -25.01
CA ALA A 466 -3.41 13.04 -25.38
C ALA A 466 -4.00 14.42 -25.68
N ARG A 467 -5.09 14.49 -26.45
CA ARG A 467 -5.76 15.75 -26.80
C ARG A 467 -6.45 16.37 -25.59
N ARG A 468 -7.01 15.54 -24.70
CA ARG A 468 -7.62 15.97 -23.42
C ARG A 468 -6.57 16.52 -22.47
N ALA A 469 -5.42 15.87 -22.34
CA ALA A 469 -4.29 16.33 -21.54
C ALA A 469 -3.75 17.67 -22.05
N ALA A 470 -3.61 17.85 -23.37
CA ALA A 470 -3.20 19.11 -23.98
C ALA A 470 -4.16 20.27 -23.62
N MET A 471 -5.47 20.07 -23.79
CA MET A 471 -6.49 21.06 -23.42
C MET A 471 -6.49 21.38 -21.92
N LEU A 472 -6.40 20.37 -21.05
CA LEU A 472 -6.34 20.56 -19.61
C LEU A 472 -5.07 21.31 -19.18
N ASN A 473 -3.92 21.01 -19.78
CA ASN A 473 -2.66 21.69 -19.51
C ASN A 473 -2.71 23.17 -19.92
N GLU A 474 -3.33 23.50 -21.05
CA GLU A 474 -3.51 24.89 -21.49
C GLU A 474 -4.35 25.70 -20.48
N LYS A 475 -5.50 25.16 -20.04
CA LYS A 475 -6.36 25.86 -19.07
C LYS A 475 -5.73 25.90 -17.67
N ALA A 476 -5.05 24.83 -17.25
CA ALA A 476 -4.29 24.80 -16.01
C ALA A 476 -3.16 25.83 -16.01
N PHE A 477 -2.43 26.00 -17.12
CA PHE A 477 -1.41 27.02 -17.26
C PHE A 477 -1.97 28.44 -17.06
N CYS A 478 -3.11 28.76 -17.70
CA CYS A 478 -3.80 30.04 -17.49
C CYS A 478 -4.19 30.28 -16.03
N ILE A 479 -4.79 29.28 -15.35
CA ILE A 479 -5.15 29.36 -13.93
C ILE A 479 -3.90 29.56 -13.05
N GLN A 480 -2.84 28.79 -13.30
CA GLN A 480 -1.57 28.89 -12.58
C GLN A 480 -0.91 30.25 -12.76
N CYS A 481 -0.91 30.82 -13.97
CA CYS A 481 -0.39 32.16 -14.24
C CYS A 481 -1.18 33.23 -13.49
N CYS A 482 -2.50 33.19 -13.52
CA CYS A 482 -3.36 34.09 -12.75
C CYS A 482 -3.11 33.98 -11.24
N TRP A 483 -3.01 32.76 -10.71
CA TRP A 483 -2.73 32.51 -9.30
C TRP A 483 -1.34 33.02 -8.87
N ARG A 484 -0.29 32.73 -9.64
CA ARG A 484 1.07 33.23 -9.39
C ARG A 484 1.09 34.77 -9.40
N ARG A 485 0.42 35.41 -10.37
CA ARG A 485 0.30 36.88 -10.45
C ARG A 485 -0.47 37.46 -9.26
N PHE A 486 -1.51 36.78 -8.77
CA PHE A 486 -2.23 37.16 -7.56
C PHE A 486 -1.34 37.07 -6.32
N LYS A 487 -0.60 35.97 -6.15
CA LYS A 487 0.35 35.76 -5.03
C LYS A 487 1.42 36.85 -5.00
N GLU A 488 2.07 37.15 -6.12
CA GLU A 488 3.08 38.21 -6.20
C GLU A 488 2.49 39.59 -5.91
N ARG A 489 1.28 39.90 -6.41
CA ARG A 489 0.58 41.17 -6.08
C ARG A 489 0.27 41.28 -4.59
N LYS A 490 -0.08 40.18 -3.92
CA LYS A 490 -0.30 40.15 -2.46
C LYS A 490 0.99 40.44 -1.69
N LEU A 491 2.08 39.71 -2.01
CA LEU A 491 3.40 39.90 -1.41
C LEU A 491 3.96 41.33 -1.66
N ALA A 492 3.72 41.90 -2.84
CA ALA A 492 4.11 43.27 -3.15
C ALA A 492 3.37 44.31 -2.28
N LYS A 493 2.07 44.12 -2.03
CA LYS A 493 1.29 44.97 -1.10
C LYS A 493 1.83 44.87 0.32
N GLU A 494 2.10 43.65 0.80
CA GLU A 494 2.67 43.42 2.15
C GLU A 494 4.04 44.09 2.31
N ARG A 495 4.93 43.96 1.31
CA ARG A 495 6.23 44.65 1.27
C ARG A 495 6.10 46.18 1.24
N TRP A 496 5.13 46.70 0.48
CA TRP A 496 4.88 48.15 0.40
C TRP A 496 4.44 48.70 1.76
N SER A 497 3.48 48.05 2.43
CA SER A 497 3.07 48.42 3.79
C SER A 497 4.23 48.40 4.79
N ALA A 498 5.09 47.37 4.74
CA ALA A 498 6.29 47.30 5.56
C ALA A 498 7.26 48.46 5.27
N THR A 499 7.43 48.84 4.00
CA THR A 499 8.28 49.97 3.58
C THR A 499 7.75 51.31 4.12
N VAL A 500 6.43 51.51 4.07
CA VAL A 500 5.77 52.72 4.63
C VAL A 500 5.99 52.82 6.14
N ILE A 501 5.80 51.71 6.88
CA ILE A 501 6.06 51.66 8.33
C ILE A 501 7.54 51.96 8.63
N GLN A 502 8.48 51.34 7.90
CA GLN A 502 9.92 51.58 8.05
C GLN A 502 10.29 53.04 7.79
N ALA A 503 9.70 53.69 6.77
CA ALA A 503 9.92 55.10 6.47
C ALA A 503 9.41 56.01 7.60
N ALA A 504 8.22 55.72 8.15
CA ALA A 504 7.66 56.46 9.29
C ALA A 504 8.55 56.34 10.54
N VAL A 505 8.99 55.11 10.88
CA VAL A 505 9.90 54.86 12.03
C VAL A 505 11.25 55.55 11.83
N ARG A 506 11.86 55.48 10.65
CA ARG A 506 13.12 56.19 10.33
C ARG A 506 12.98 57.70 10.49
N SER A 507 11.87 58.28 10.01
CA SER A 507 11.56 59.71 10.17
C SER A 507 11.39 60.10 11.64
N TRP A 508 10.67 59.28 12.43
CA TRP A 508 10.49 59.50 13.87
C TRP A 508 11.80 59.41 14.65
N LEU A 509 12.66 58.43 14.35
CA LEU A 509 13.99 58.31 14.96
C LEU A 509 14.88 59.51 14.63
N ALA A 510 14.88 59.99 13.39
CA ALA A 510 15.62 61.17 12.98
C ALA A 510 15.13 62.45 13.70
N LYS A 511 13.81 62.67 13.74
CA LYS A 511 13.19 63.78 14.50
C LYS A 511 13.54 63.70 15.99
N SER A 512 13.46 62.52 16.59
CA SER A 512 13.78 62.28 18.01
C SER A 512 15.27 62.48 18.32
N ARG A 513 16.18 62.15 17.39
CA ARG A 513 17.61 62.47 17.50
C ARG A 513 17.84 63.99 17.43
N PHE A 514 17.25 64.67 16.44
CA PHE A 514 17.36 66.12 16.31
C PHE A 514 16.80 66.88 17.52
N GLN A 515 15.64 66.48 18.03
CA GLN A 515 15.05 67.06 19.25
C GLN A 515 15.89 66.83 20.51
N ARG A 516 16.59 65.68 20.62
CA ARG A 516 17.57 65.46 21.71
C ARG A 516 18.78 66.39 21.57
N MET A 517 19.36 66.48 20.37
CA MET A 517 20.49 67.40 20.10
C MET A 517 20.12 68.87 20.32
N ARG A 518 18.93 69.31 19.86
CA ARG A 518 18.43 70.68 20.08
C ARG A 518 18.18 70.98 21.56
N ARG A 519 17.66 70.02 22.35
CA ARG A 519 17.53 70.18 23.81
C ARG A 519 18.89 70.30 24.48
N ALA A 520 19.86 69.43 24.16
CA ALA A 520 21.23 69.53 24.69
C ALA A 520 21.90 70.87 24.33
N ALA A 521 21.81 71.30 23.07
CA ALA A 521 22.35 72.58 22.61
C ALA A 521 21.69 73.78 23.31
N ASN A 522 20.37 73.73 23.57
CA ASN A 522 19.69 74.76 24.34
C ASN A 522 20.18 74.81 25.79
N VAL A 523 20.38 73.67 26.46
CA VAL A 523 20.91 73.60 27.83
C VAL A 523 22.32 74.18 27.89
N ILE A 524 23.22 73.78 26.97
CA ILE A 524 24.58 74.32 26.88
C ILE A 524 24.56 75.83 26.62
N LYS A 525 23.74 76.31 25.67
CA LYS A 525 23.60 77.74 25.36
C LYS A 525 23.07 78.56 26.54
N HIS A 526 22.17 78.00 27.33
CA HIS A 526 21.64 78.65 28.53
C HIS A 526 22.67 78.69 29.66
N GLY A 527 23.41 77.59 29.88
CA GLY A 527 24.53 77.52 30.81
C GLY A 527 25.65 78.51 30.46
N TRP A 528 26.08 78.57 29.19
CA TRP A 528 27.07 79.53 28.71
C TRP A 528 26.62 80.99 28.89
N ARG A 529 25.35 81.30 28.57
CA ARG A 529 24.80 82.65 28.80
C ARG A 529 24.79 83.02 30.28
N LYS A 530 24.40 82.11 31.17
CA LYS A 530 24.42 82.32 32.62
C LYS A 530 25.84 82.51 33.14
N TRP A 531 26.80 81.71 32.66
CA TRP A 531 28.21 81.84 33.01
C TRP A 531 28.80 83.17 32.51
N LYS A 532 28.57 83.55 31.25
CA LYS A 532 29.04 84.82 30.69
C LYS A 532 28.46 86.02 31.45
N ALA A 533 27.17 85.98 31.81
CA ALA A 533 26.55 87.02 32.63
C ALA A 533 27.17 87.11 34.03
N LYS A 534 27.44 85.97 34.68
CA LYS A 534 28.14 85.94 35.98
C LYS A 534 29.55 86.51 35.88
N MET A 535 30.31 86.17 34.84
CA MET A 535 31.67 86.70 34.64
C MET A 535 31.70 88.18 34.28
N ALA A 536 30.73 88.67 33.49
CA ALA A 536 30.60 90.10 33.23
C ALA A 536 30.24 90.89 34.49
N ALA A 537 29.40 90.34 35.37
CA ALA A 537 29.09 90.95 36.67
C ALA A 537 30.29 90.95 37.64
N LEU A 538 31.12 89.91 37.63
CA LEU A 538 32.36 89.86 38.41
C LEU A 538 33.39 90.88 37.89
N ALA A 539 33.61 90.93 36.57
CA ALA A 539 34.55 91.89 35.97
C ALA A 539 34.09 93.35 36.12
N ALA A 540 32.78 93.63 36.12
CA ALA A 540 32.26 94.95 36.43
C ALA A 540 32.52 95.36 37.89
N ALA A 541 32.47 94.40 38.83
CA ALA A 541 32.83 94.62 40.23
C ALA A 541 34.34 94.75 40.48
N GLU A 542 35.20 94.36 39.51
CA GLU A 542 36.65 94.57 39.56
C GLU A 542 37.10 95.89 38.91
N LEU A 543 36.31 96.45 37.97
CA LEU A 543 36.64 97.69 37.24
C LEU A 543 36.28 98.98 37.99
N ASP A 544 35.40 98.93 38.99
CA ASP A 544 35.05 100.09 39.84
C ASP A 544 36.16 100.48 40.85
N GLU A 545 37.25 99.71 40.96
CA GLU A 545 38.33 99.90 41.96
C GLU A 545 39.64 100.51 41.37
N GLY A 546 39.59 101.35 40.32
CA GLY A 546 40.81 101.68 39.56
C GLY A 546 40.97 102.97 38.73
N GLU A 547 40.38 104.13 39.08
CA GLU A 547 40.83 105.44 38.56
C GLU A 547 40.89 106.53 39.66
N GLU A 548 42.06 107.18 39.85
CA GLU A 548 42.19 108.47 40.56
C GLU A 548 43.30 109.35 39.94
N VAL A 549 42.92 110.50 39.33
CA VAL A 549 43.62 111.80 39.45
C VAL A 549 42.61 112.97 39.34
N PHE A 550 42.59 113.78 40.41
CA PHE A 550 42.07 115.13 40.66
C PHE A 550 42.07 116.15 39.47
N SER A 551 41.30 117.26 39.40
CA SER A 551 40.50 118.09 40.35
C SER A 551 39.57 119.05 39.57
N GLY A 552 38.51 119.72 40.08
CA GLY A 552 37.80 119.85 41.39
C GLY A 552 36.59 120.84 41.24
N PRO A 553 35.89 121.35 42.29
CA PRO A 553 36.03 121.13 43.74
C PRO A 553 34.72 120.89 44.59
N GLY A 554 34.74 119.88 45.48
CA GLY A 554 34.09 119.82 46.83
C GLY A 554 32.56 119.58 47.01
N PRO A 555 32.06 119.06 48.17
CA PRO A 555 32.73 118.32 49.27
C PRO A 555 31.98 117.03 49.80
N THR A 556 32.56 116.34 50.82
CA THR A 556 32.00 115.27 51.72
C THR A 556 31.70 113.85 51.14
N VAL A 557 32.39 112.71 51.42
CA VAL A 557 32.73 111.91 52.68
C VAL A 557 31.58 110.90 53.04
N ILE A 558 31.67 109.53 53.05
CA ILE A 558 32.38 108.50 53.92
C ILE A 558 32.38 107.04 53.29
N SER A 559 33.47 106.24 53.49
CA SER A 559 33.67 104.74 53.70
C SER A 559 32.56 103.67 53.40
N ALA A 560 32.78 102.36 53.09
CA ALA A 560 33.75 101.35 53.60
C ALA A 560 33.89 100.02 52.74
N LYS A 561 34.55 98.95 53.27
CA LYS A 561 35.30 97.85 52.56
C LYS A 561 34.79 96.36 52.83
N PRO A 562 35.50 95.21 52.52
CA PRO A 562 34.93 93.94 51.94
C PRO A 562 35.03 92.69 52.90
N PRO A 563 34.91 91.37 52.52
CA PRO A 563 35.97 90.59 51.80
C PRO A 563 35.65 89.22 51.06
N CYS A 564 36.41 88.92 49.98
CA CYS A 564 37.15 87.68 49.59
C CYS A 564 36.62 86.19 49.54
N SER A 565 37.05 85.49 48.46
CA SER A 565 37.52 84.07 48.28
C SER A 565 36.69 82.80 48.61
N SER A 566 36.56 81.87 47.63
CA SER A 566 37.39 80.62 47.52
C SER A 566 36.97 79.67 46.37
N GLU A 567 37.87 78.72 46.04
CA GLU A 567 37.95 77.89 44.82
C GLU A 567 36.99 76.68 44.75
N THR A 568 36.85 76.05 43.56
CA THR A 568 36.91 74.57 43.45
C THR A 568 37.19 74.06 42.02
N THR A 569 37.90 72.94 41.94
CA THR A 569 38.59 72.39 40.75
C THR A 569 37.77 71.37 39.94
N TRP A 570 38.11 71.17 38.65
CA TRP A 570 37.72 70.00 37.85
C TRP A 570 38.55 68.76 38.19
N PRO A 571 38.06 67.56 37.84
CA PRO A 571 38.91 66.63 37.08
C PRO A 571 38.22 65.90 35.91
N LEU A 572 39.05 65.30 35.05
CA LEU A 572 38.71 64.56 33.82
C LEU A 572 38.69 63.03 34.03
N GLN A 573 38.21 62.34 32.97
CA GLN A 573 38.28 60.89 32.67
C GLN A 573 37.14 59.97 33.14
N ALA A 574 36.47 59.37 32.14
CA ALA A 574 35.90 58.02 32.20
C ALA A 574 35.92 57.42 30.77
N VAL A 575 36.37 56.17 30.65
CA VAL A 575 36.43 55.36 29.40
C VAL A 575 35.54 54.12 29.61
N ILE A 576 35.39 53.26 28.57
CA ILE A 576 34.79 51.90 28.59
C ILE A 576 33.25 51.90 28.48
N GLN A 577 32.53 51.14 27.65
CA GLN A 577 32.69 50.38 26.38
C GLN A 577 31.37 49.57 26.24
N PHE A 578 30.79 49.45 25.04
CA PHE A 578 30.45 48.18 24.34
C PHE A 578 29.26 48.26 23.34
N TRP A 579 29.38 47.40 22.33
CA TRP A 579 28.46 47.06 21.23
C TRP A 579 27.48 45.91 21.65
N PRO A 580 26.54 45.34 20.83
CA PRO A 580 26.57 45.20 19.36
C PRO A 580 25.21 45.22 18.57
N LEU A 581 25.28 44.85 17.27
CA LEU A 581 24.25 44.31 16.34
C LEU A 581 23.27 45.28 15.61
N GLY A 582 23.17 45.13 14.27
CA GLY A 582 21.97 45.56 13.51
C GLY A 582 22.09 46.08 12.05
N LEU A 583 22.44 45.22 11.09
CA LEU A 583 22.05 45.22 9.65
C LEU A 583 21.94 46.54 8.79
N VAL A 584 22.79 46.61 7.75
CA VAL A 584 22.44 46.59 6.29
C VAL A 584 21.75 47.80 5.59
N LEU A 585 22.45 48.33 4.56
CA LEU A 585 22.00 49.11 3.35
C LEU A 585 21.44 50.55 3.58
N ALA A 586 21.78 51.60 2.80
CA ALA A 586 22.22 51.70 1.40
C ALA A 586 22.77 53.12 1.04
N ALA A 587 23.69 53.16 0.06
CA ALA A 587 24.01 54.24 -0.91
C ALA A 587 25.43 53.94 -1.45
N ALA A 588 25.87 54.13 -2.68
CA ALA A 588 25.34 54.48 -4.01
C ALA A 588 26.57 54.30 -4.97
N PRO A 589 26.46 54.39 -6.31
CA PRO A 589 27.44 53.74 -7.19
C PRO A 589 28.68 54.60 -7.54
N VAL A 590 29.81 53.93 -7.77
CA VAL A 590 30.93 54.47 -8.57
C VAL A 590 31.33 53.43 -9.62
N THR A 591 31.48 53.90 -10.85
CA THR A 591 31.80 53.13 -12.06
C THR A 591 33.28 52.77 -12.16
N VAL A 592 33.60 51.48 -12.34
CA VAL A 592 34.83 51.06 -13.06
C VAL A 592 34.49 49.87 -13.97
N ALA A 593 34.84 49.98 -15.24
CA ALA A 593 34.66 48.94 -16.25
C ALA A 593 35.87 48.00 -16.33
N GLY A 594 35.67 46.82 -16.93
CA GLY A 594 36.75 46.05 -17.57
C GLY A 594 37.80 45.37 -16.68
N LEU A 595 37.57 44.10 -16.32
CA LEU A 595 38.49 42.99 -16.69
C LEU A 595 37.93 41.59 -16.32
N ARG A 596 37.11 41.49 -15.27
CA ARG A 596 36.65 40.19 -14.74
C ARG A 596 35.51 39.49 -15.51
N ARG A 597 34.99 40.07 -16.60
CA ARG A 597 33.96 39.44 -17.44
C ARG A 597 34.53 38.58 -18.59
N ALA A 598 35.77 38.84 -19.00
CA ALA A 598 36.44 38.08 -20.08
C ALA A 598 36.88 36.68 -19.62
N LEU A 599 37.40 36.55 -18.40
CA LEU A 599 37.89 35.28 -17.86
C LEU A 599 36.78 34.25 -17.57
N SER A 600 35.56 34.69 -17.25
CA SER A 600 34.42 33.79 -17.05
C SER A 600 33.81 33.28 -18.37
N LEU A 601 33.91 34.05 -19.46
CA LEU A 601 33.47 33.59 -20.80
C LEU A 601 34.47 32.62 -21.43
N LEU A 602 35.79 32.84 -21.22
CA LEU A 602 36.82 31.92 -21.70
C LEU A 602 36.73 30.52 -21.04
N ALA A 603 36.26 30.45 -19.79
CA ALA A 603 36.05 29.19 -19.07
C ALA A 603 34.82 28.40 -19.57
N CYS A 604 33.79 29.08 -20.07
CA CYS A 604 32.59 28.40 -20.62
C CYS A 604 32.76 27.92 -22.07
N LEU A 605 33.71 28.48 -22.83
CA LEU A 605 33.96 28.08 -24.22
C LEU A 605 34.92 26.88 -24.39
N ARG A 606 35.62 26.46 -23.33
CA ARG A 606 36.50 25.26 -23.36
C ARG A 606 35.79 23.92 -23.12
N VAL A 607 34.46 23.92 -22.91
CA VAL A 607 33.67 22.69 -22.66
C VAL A 607 32.85 22.26 -23.90
N LEU A 608 32.97 22.99 -25.02
CA LEU A 608 32.25 22.72 -26.28
C LEU A 608 33.20 22.37 -27.45
N GLN A 609 34.40 21.84 -27.15
CA GLN A 609 35.40 21.52 -28.17
C GLN A 609 36.05 20.13 -27.98
N GLU A 610 35.23 19.10 -27.74
CA GLU A 610 35.58 17.70 -28.03
C GLU A 610 34.43 17.04 -28.79
N SER A 611 34.45 17.18 -30.11
CA SER A 611 33.64 16.40 -31.05
C SER A 611 34.57 15.51 -31.88
N GLY A 612 34.49 14.20 -31.67
CA GLY A 612 35.32 13.21 -32.36
C GLY A 612 34.51 11.99 -32.79
N CYS A 613 34.32 11.84 -34.10
CA CYS A 613 33.83 10.65 -34.81
C CYS A 613 32.62 9.88 -34.25
N TYR A 614 31.44 10.18 -34.83
CA TYR A 614 30.51 9.10 -35.18
C TYR A 614 31.19 8.16 -36.20
N ARG A 615 31.17 6.85 -35.94
CA ARG A 615 31.35 5.83 -36.98
C ARG A 615 30.18 4.86 -36.88
N VAL A 616 29.40 4.77 -37.96
CA VAL A 616 28.35 3.76 -38.11
C VAL A 616 28.99 2.50 -38.65
N GLU A 617 28.86 1.39 -37.94
CA GLU A 617 29.08 0.05 -38.49
C GLU A 617 27.97 -0.87 -37.99
N SER A 618 27.11 -1.28 -38.93
CA SER A 618 26.14 -2.35 -38.76
C SER A 618 26.80 -3.68 -39.11
N CYS A 619 26.82 -4.67 -38.21
CA CYS A 619 26.93 -6.06 -38.63
C CYS A 619 26.37 -7.04 -37.59
N PHE A 620 25.92 -8.19 -38.09
CA PHE A 620 25.23 -9.27 -37.38
C PHE A 620 26.21 -10.37 -36.88
N PHE A 621 25.67 -11.31 -36.09
CA PHE A 621 26.26 -12.60 -35.62
C PHE A 621 27.31 -12.60 -34.50
N GLY A 622 27.05 -13.45 -33.50
CA GLY A 622 28.00 -13.83 -32.44
C GLY A 622 27.31 -14.32 -31.17
N CYS A 623 27.32 -15.63 -30.90
CA CYS A 623 26.73 -16.23 -29.70
C CYS A 623 27.58 -15.92 -28.45
N GLY A 624 26.96 -15.49 -27.34
CA GLY A 624 27.68 -15.27 -26.07
C GLY A 624 26.78 -14.75 -24.94
N ILE A 625 26.71 -15.48 -23.83
CA ILE A 625 25.92 -15.11 -22.65
C ILE A 625 26.75 -14.20 -21.73
N THR A 626 26.27 -12.97 -21.51
CA THR A 626 26.51 -12.25 -20.24
C THR A 626 25.23 -11.53 -19.79
N SER A 627 24.25 -12.29 -19.31
CA SER A 627 23.28 -11.74 -18.37
C SER A 627 24.01 -11.46 -17.06
N ILE A 628 24.57 -10.26 -16.94
CA ILE A 628 25.12 -9.76 -15.68
C ILE A 628 23.92 -9.59 -14.74
N ARG A 629 23.67 -10.61 -13.90
CA ARG A 629 23.05 -10.36 -12.59
C ARG A 629 23.99 -9.42 -11.87
N ALA A 630 23.69 -8.13 -11.92
CA ALA A 630 24.36 -7.16 -11.08
C ALA A 630 24.10 -7.56 -9.62
N LEU A 631 25.13 -8.05 -8.95
CA LEU A 631 25.24 -7.90 -7.50
C LEU A 631 24.99 -6.42 -7.19
N PRO A 632 24.17 -6.08 -6.17
CA PRO A 632 23.80 -4.70 -5.91
C PRO A 632 24.99 -3.90 -5.36
N GLN A 633 25.84 -3.41 -6.27
CA GLN A 633 26.84 -2.39 -5.96
C GLN A 633 26.13 -1.05 -5.74
N GLY A 634 25.76 -0.82 -4.48
CA GLY A 634 25.16 0.42 -4.02
C GLY A 634 23.76 0.24 -3.44
N SER A 635 23.46 1.05 -2.43
CA SER A 635 22.12 1.13 -1.85
C SER A 635 21.11 1.55 -2.92
N VAL A 636 20.08 0.72 -3.15
CA VAL A 636 18.95 1.07 -4.04
C VAL A 636 18.18 2.24 -3.42
N LYS A 637 18.52 3.47 -3.83
CA LYS A 637 17.72 4.65 -3.53
C LYS A 637 16.47 4.61 -4.40
N PHE A 638 15.32 4.35 -3.78
CA PHE A 638 14.01 4.59 -4.37
C PHE A 638 13.93 6.03 -4.89
N HIS A 639 14.04 6.20 -6.20
CA HIS A 639 13.79 7.48 -6.86
C HIS A 639 12.28 7.64 -7.04
N CYS A 640 11.57 7.94 -5.96
CA CYS A 640 10.24 8.54 -6.03
C CYS A 640 10.39 9.84 -6.82
N ARG A 641 9.99 9.84 -8.10
CA ARG A 641 9.93 11.06 -8.90
C ARG A 641 9.03 12.06 -8.17
N LYS A 642 9.56 13.26 -7.91
CA LYS A 642 8.83 14.31 -7.21
C LYS A 642 7.51 14.59 -7.93
N SER A 643 6.45 14.81 -7.15
CA SER A 643 5.22 15.41 -7.65
C SER A 643 5.54 16.71 -8.40
N PRO A 644 4.88 17.01 -9.54
CA PRO A 644 5.12 18.23 -10.32
C PRO A 644 4.64 19.51 -9.60
N LEU A 645 4.10 19.40 -8.38
CA LEU A 645 3.65 20.53 -7.57
C LEU A 645 4.81 21.18 -6.80
N HIS A 646 5.25 22.33 -7.30
CA HIS A 646 6.51 23.00 -6.94
C HIS A 646 6.65 23.52 -5.48
N TYR A 647 5.68 23.26 -4.60
CA TYR A 647 5.60 23.78 -3.22
C TYR A 647 4.86 22.84 -2.23
N ALA A 648 4.92 21.52 -2.41
CA ALA A 648 4.19 20.58 -1.53
C ALA A 648 4.76 20.49 -0.09
N ASP A 649 6.06 20.72 0.09
CA ASP A 649 6.75 20.53 1.38
C ASP A 649 7.20 21.87 2.00
N VAL A 650 6.34 22.48 2.84
CA VAL A 650 6.75 23.52 3.79
C VAL A 650 6.19 23.18 5.17
N SER A 651 6.89 22.28 5.88
CA SER A 651 6.77 22.11 7.32
C SER A 651 8.10 22.48 7.98
N PRO A 652 8.14 23.47 8.89
CA PRO A 652 9.38 23.91 9.51
C PRO A 652 9.66 23.11 10.80
N ARG A 653 10.48 22.06 10.70
CA ARG A 653 11.21 21.53 11.87
C ARG A 653 12.46 20.75 11.47
N THR A 654 13.60 21.31 11.80
CA THR A 654 14.92 20.69 11.72
C THR A 654 15.16 19.85 12.97
N ASP A 655 15.36 18.55 12.83
CA ASP A 655 16.11 17.74 13.78
C ASP A 655 16.82 16.59 13.07
N THR A 656 18.14 16.57 13.15
CA THR A 656 19.00 15.60 12.46
C THR A 656 19.12 14.32 13.27
N ARG A 657 18.34 13.29 12.92
CA ARG A 657 18.62 11.89 13.29
C ARG A 657 18.45 10.97 12.09
N SER A 658 19.57 10.53 11.52
CA SER A 658 19.59 9.50 10.47
C SER A 658 19.20 8.16 11.07
N ILE A 659 18.05 7.62 10.66
CA ILE A 659 17.61 6.28 11.06
C ILE A 659 18.08 5.27 10.01
N THR A 660 19.04 4.44 10.38
CA THR A 660 19.45 3.25 9.62
C THR A 660 18.40 2.15 9.79
N GLY A 661 17.97 1.55 8.67
CA GLY A 661 16.81 0.66 8.65
C GLY A 661 17.14 -0.81 8.90
N PHE A 662 16.57 -1.35 9.97
CA PHE A 662 15.84 -2.64 10.13
C PHE A 662 16.29 -3.98 9.49
N ASN A 663 17.32 -4.07 8.65
CA ASN A 663 17.67 -5.29 7.90
C ASN A 663 19.05 -5.91 8.26
N LEU A 664 19.60 -5.64 9.45
CA LEU A 664 20.93 -6.14 9.86
C LEU A 664 20.94 -6.84 11.23
N ILE A 665 19.97 -7.75 11.48
CA ILE A 665 19.92 -8.59 12.70
C ILE A 665 19.95 -10.10 12.38
N LEU A 666 19.98 -10.50 11.10
CA LEU A 666 19.86 -11.91 10.67
C LEU A 666 21.04 -12.48 9.86
N LEU A 667 22.18 -11.81 9.82
CA LEU A 667 23.42 -12.34 9.24
C LEU A 667 24.62 -12.13 10.16
N ASP A 668 24.61 -12.84 11.28
CA ASP A 668 25.82 -13.05 12.08
C ASP A 668 26.25 -14.52 11.99
N ARG A 669 27.23 -14.80 11.12
CA ARG A 669 27.97 -16.07 11.09
C ARG A 669 29.43 -15.83 10.72
N LYS A 670 30.23 -15.71 11.78
CA LYS A 670 31.50 -16.40 12.03
C LYS A 670 32.52 -16.57 10.88
N ASN A 671 33.69 -16.01 11.17
CA ASN A 671 35.03 -16.52 10.90
C ASN A 671 35.56 -16.47 9.47
N LEU A 672 36.70 -15.79 9.30
CA LEU A 672 38.00 -16.46 9.14
C LEU A 672 39.11 -15.51 9.65
N LEU A 673 40.08 -16.06 10.39
CA LEU A 673 41.33 -15.36 10.75
C LEU A 673 42.32 -15.44 9.57
N PRO A 674 43.22 -14.47 9.40
CA PRO A 674 44.18 -14.47 8.30
C PRO A 674 45.40 -15.36 8.59
N THR A 675 45.81 -16.08 7.55
CA THR A 675 47.21 -16.36 7.20
C THR A 675 47.46 -15.74 5.84
#